data_AF-A0A961FL84-F1
#
_entry.id   AF-A0A961FL84-F1
#
_cell.length_a   1.000
_cell.length_b   1.000
_cell.length_c   1.000
_cell.angle_alpha   90.00
_cell.angle_beta   90.00
_cell.angle_gamma   90.00
#
_symmetry.space_group_name_H-M   'P 1'
#
loop_
_entity.id
_entity.type
_entity.pdbx_description
1 polymer ?
#
loop_
_entity_poly.entity_id
_entity_poly.type
_entity_poly.pdbx_seq_one_letter_code
_entity_poly.pdbx_strand_id
1 'polypeptide(L)'
;MKLLKWSWTAWMMISSWAAAAAPTELALNPSFEDPGKDGAAPRHWSQRDGVRLEWLPSGGHHGAMVRFHDDDAKKGQFLESHRVPARPGGDYTASAWLRPSGTCRPGVYVNFYDLNGRRIAHRFARTTGSDPTWQQVTTHEQAPEQAREVAIGIYAYVGDVGTFEADDASLTFTGGQDPQTTRLTVEVPGEKPAYEIGSRRELLLDDFLIDAAKGIEQVLHRPEAREVSLTCDAPWEGNTSAYYTLFQDGDLYRMYYRGSHFDEATRKGSHTEFACYAQSRDGVHWEKPALGLIEFEGSKANNIVLTEPDGVHNFAPFRDDHPDCAPEARYKALCGGKMTVNGKSKSCLYAYQSPDGLHWKKMSSEPVITDGAFDSQNIAFFDPEIGKYRAYWRYFTAGSTDENGWKPAGVRAIRTATSTDFLHWDDLANLSYGAMPDEHLYTNAVLPYERAPHLLIGFPTRFQPRHQQVEPVFMSSRDGVHFQRWRQELIPITAPEDRDGNRSNYMTRGLLSLPGSDRELSVYATEAYYTGPGSRVRRFAFRTDGFVSAQAKSTGELTTRPIVFQGTSLRVNLASRGDTRFELQEENGTPIPGFALADCEPMKLDEIDAPVRWRGGSLAKLQDRPIRLRAILKDADWYALQFAP
;
A
#
# COMPACT_ATOMS: atom_id res chain seq x y z
N MET A 1 36.15 -35.75 4.22
CA MET A 1 37.22 -35.80 3.21
C MET A 1 36.95 -36.97 2.25
N LYS A 2 36.28 -36.70 1.12
CA LYS A 2 36.38 -37.42 -0.16
C LYS A 2 35.64 -36.58 -1.20
N LEU A 3 36.42 -36.11 -2.17
CA LEU A 3 36.08 -35.20 -3.27
C LEU A 3 35.53 -35.98 -4.50
N LEU A 4 35.17 -35.18 -5.52
CA LEU A 4 34.89 -35.45 -6.94
C LEU A 4 33.39 -35.59 -7.29
N LYS A 5 32.82 -34.95 -8.31
CA LYS A 5 33.34 -34.11 -9.41
C LYS A 5 32.13 -33.38 -10.02
N TRP A 6 32.28 -32.10 -10.33
CA TRP A 6 31.37 -31.35 -11.21
C TRP A 6 31.73 -31.63 -12.67
N SER A 7 30.73 -31.81 -13.54
CA SER A 7 30.88 -31.66 -14.99
C SER A 7 29.83 -30.69 -15.51
N TRP A 8 30.31 -29.57 -16.05
CA TRP A 8 29.55 -28.64 -16.86
C TRP A 8 29.44 -29.17 -18.28
N THR A 9 28.22 -29.18 -18.85
CA THR A 9 28.01 -28.94 -20.29
C THR A 9 26.55 -28.53 -20.53
N ALA A 10 26.39 -27.34 -21.10
CA ALA A 10 25.14 -26.69 -21.43
C ALA A 10 24.54 -27.26 -22.73
N TRP A 11 23.21 -27.38 -22.79
CA TRP A 11 22.44 -27.27 -24.04
C TRP A 11 21.20 -26.42 -23.80
N MET A 12 21.13 -25.32 -24.55
CA MET A 12 19.99 -24.41 -24.69
C MET A 12 18.75 -25.18 -25.18
N MET A 13 17.62 -25.01 -24.52
CA MET A 13 16.32 -25.00 -25.20
C MET A 13 15.49 -23.84 -24.67
N ILE A 14 15.35 -22.85 -25.55
CA ILE A 14 14.43 -21.73 -25.45
C ILE A 14 13.02 -22.31 -25.56
N SER A 15 12.19 -22.13 -24.54
CA SER A 15 10.73 -22.21 -24.69
C SER A 15 10.10 -21.13 -23.83
N SER A 16 9.77 -20.03 -24.51
CA SER A 16 9.05 -18.87 -24.01
C SER A 16 7.55 -19.15 -24.06
N TRP A 17 6.91 -19.36 -22.92
CA TRP A 17 5.46 -19.23 -22.78
C TRP A 17 5.18 -18.56 -21.43
N ALA A 18 5.16 -17.22 -21.44
CA ALA A 18 4.62 -16.43 -20.35
C ALA A 18 3.10 -16.39 -20.53
N ALA A 19 2.36 -16.97 -19.58
CA ALA A 19 0.96 -16.60 -19.40
C ALA A 19 0.95 -15.14 -18.93
N ALA A 20 0.48 -14.24 -19.77
CA ALA A 20 0.39 -12.82 -19.44
C ALA A 20 -0.65 -12.64 -18.32
N ALA A 21 -0.22 -12.17 -17.15
CA ALA A 21 -1.13 -11.60 -16.18
C ALA A 21 -1.88 -10.43 -16.83
N ALA A 22 -3.14 -10.22 -16.45
CA ALA A 22 -3.91 -9.09 -16.95
C ALA A 22 -3.17 -7.78 -16.63
N PRO A 23 -3.12 -6.82 -17.56
CA PRO A 23 -2.45 -5.55 -17.33
C PRO A 23 -3.10 -4.79 -16.17
N THR A 24 -2.32 -4.26 -15.23
CA THR A 24 -2.83 -3.46 -14.10
C THR A 24 -3.23 -2.06 -14.59
N GLU A 25 -4.47 -1.64 -14.33
CA GLU A 25 -4.94 -0.27 -14.61
C GLU A 25 -4.31 0.72 -13.62
N LEU A 26 -3.78 1.83 -14.15
CA LEU A 26 -3.02 2.84 -13.43
C LEU A 26 -3.72 4.19 -13.38
N ALA A 27 -4.63 4.49 -14.31
CA ALA A 27 -5.35 5.75 -14.33
C ALA A 27 -6.51 5.72 -13.32
N LEU A 28 -6.52 6.66 -12.39
CA LEU A 28 -7.67 6.89 -11.51
C LEU A 28 -8.74 7.71 -12.24
N ASN A 29 -10.02 7.43 -11.95
CA ASN A 29 -11.18 7.99 -12.64
C ASN A 29 -11.09 7.89 -14.19
N PRO A 30 -10.83 6.69 -14.75
CA PRO A 30 -10.60 6.50 -16.18
C PRO A 30 -11.81 6.83 -17.07
N SER A 31 -13.03 6.60 -16.56
CA SER A 31 -14.30 6.89 -17.24
C SER A 31 -14.97 8.19 -16.77
N PHE A 32 -14.24 9.03 -16.03
CA PHE A 32 -14.69 10.38 -15.64
C PHE A 32 -16.01 10.45 -14.84
N GLU A 33 -16.32 9.42 -14.07
CA GLU A 33 -17.55 9.32 -13.26
C GLU A 33 -17.57 10.28 -12.06
N ASP A 34 -16.39 10.73 -11.61
CA ASP A 34 -16.26 11.69 -10.51
C ASP A 34 -15.90 13.10 -11.03
N PRO A 35 -16.87 14.04 -11.10
CA PRO A 35 -16.60 15.40 -11.58
C PRO A 35 -15.79 16.21 -10.57
N GLY A 36 -14.89 17.07 -11.06
CA GLY A 36 -14.20 18.05 -10.23
C GLY A 36 -15.13 19.14 -9.70
N LYS A 37 -14.69 19.88 -8.67
CA LYS A 37 -15.43 21.02 -8.11
C LYS A 37 -15.67 22.11 -9.16
N ASP A 38 -16.86 22.72 -9.13
CA ASP A 38 -17.22 23.94 -9.87
C ASP A 38 -17.03 23.89 -11.41
N GLY A 39 -17.04 22.68 -12.02
CA GLY A 39 -16.86 22.52 -13.46
C GLY A 39 -15.40 22.57 -13.93
N ALA A 40 -14.45 22.35 -13.01
CA ALA A 40 -13.04 22.13 -13.33
C ALA A 40 -12.80 20.77 -14.04
N ALA A 41 -11.53 20.43 -14.30
CA ALA A 41 -11.13 19.12 -14.80
C ALA A 41 -11.72 17.98 -13.92
N PRO A 42 -12.03 16.80 -14.50
CA PRO A 42 -12.47 15.64 -13.74
C PRO A 42 -11.51 15.32 -12.60
N ARG A 43 -12.02 14.80 -11.48
CA ARG A 43 -11.16 14.44 -10.36
C ARG A 43 -10.09 13.45 -10.83
N HIS A 44 -8.86 13.61 -10.35
CA HIS A 44 -7.68 12.84 -10.78
C HIS A 44 -7.11 13.21 -12.16
N TRP A 45 -7.58 14.28 -12.79
CA TRP A 45 -7.06 14.77 -14.06
C TRP A 45 -6.68 16.26 -13.96
N SER A 46 -5.56 16.63 -14.56
CA SER A 46 -5.03 17.99 -14.61
C SER A 46 -5.13 18.53 -16.03
N GLN A 47 -5.76 19.68 -16.18
CA GLN A 47 -5.86 20.38 -17.46
C GLN A 47 -4.68 21.36 -17.63
N ARG A 48 -4.19 21.56 -18.87
CA ARG A 48 -3.33 22.71 -19.20
C ARG A 48 -4.17 23.97 -19.49
N ASP A 49 -3.54 25.14 -19.35
CA ASP A 49 -4.17 26.43 -19.67
C ASP A 49 -4.73 26.47 -21.09
N GLY A 50 -6.00 26.87 -21.21
CA GLY A 50 -6.65 27.17 -22.49
C GLY A 50 -7.68 26.15 -22.97
N VAL A 51 -7.82 24.97 -22.35
CA VAL A 51 -8.90 24.03 -22.69
C VAL A 51 -10.18 24.46 -21.97
N ARG A 52 -11.33 24.42 -22.65
CA ARG A 52 -12.61 24.40 -21.95
C ARG A 52 -13.13 22.97 -21.94
N LEU A 53 -13.30 22.42 -20.75
CA LEU A 53 -13.87 21.09 -20.54
C LEU A 53 -15.34 21.22 -20.11
N GLU A 54 -16.15 20.26 -20.53
CA GLU A 54 -17.53 20.10 -20.11
C GLU A 54 -17.71 18.64 -19.68
N TRP A 55 -17.95 18.43 -18.39
CA TRP A 55 -18.33 17.11 -17.88
C TRP A 55 -19.79 16.82 -18.19
N LEU A 56 -20.07 15.61 -18.66
CA LEU A 56 -21.41 15.18 -19.03
C LEU A 56 -21.76 13.91 -18.23
N PRO A 57 -22.82 13.92 -17.41
CA PRO A 57 -23.16 12.80 -16.52
C PRO A 57 -23.67 11.54 -17.24
N SER A 58 -23.84 11.58 -18.56
CA SER A 58 -24.38 10.47 -19.34
C SER A 58 -24.04 10.61 -20.83
N GLY A 59 -24.12 9.49 -21.55
CA GLY A 59 -23.92 9.43 -23.00
C GLY A 59 -22.51 9.07 -23.42
N GLY A 60 -21.64 8.77 -22.45
CA GLY A 60 -20.30 8.23 -22.63
C GLY A 60 -20.31 6.92 -23.40
N HIS A 61 -19.12 6.41 -23.69
CA HIS A 61 -18.97 5.03 -24.13
C HIS A 61 -19.47 4.09 -23.01
N HIS A 62 -19.16 4.41 -21.75
CA HIS A 62 -19.85 3.93 -20.55
C HIS A 62 -20.12 5.08 -19.58
N GLY A 63 -21.38 5.31 -19.22
CA GLY A 63 -21.71 6.28 -18.16
C GLY A 63 -21.43 7.74 -18.56
N ALA A 64 -20.62 8.42 -17.76
CA ALA A 64 -20.24 9.82 -17.93
C ALA A 64 -19.19 10.01 -19.03
N MET A 65 -18.85 11.26 -19.36
CA MET A 65 -17.75 11.57 -20.29
C MET A 65 -17.23 12.98 -20.05
N VAL A 66 -16.15 13.33 -20.75
CA VAL A 66 -15.66 14.70 -20.85
C VAL A 66 -15.68 15.17 -22.29
N ARG A 67 -16.27 16.33 -22.54
CA ARG A 67 -16.19 17.05 -23.81
C ARG A 67 -15.13 18.13 -23.74
N PHE A 68 -14.26 18.13 -24.73
CA PHE A 68 -13.24 19.13 -24.97
C PHE A 68 -13.77 20.13 -25.99
N HIS A 69 -13.54 21.41 -25.70
CA HIS A 69 -13.74 22.50 -26.65
C HIS A 69 -12.36 23.12 -26.92
N ASP A 70 -11.81 22.84 -28.11
CA ASP A 70 -10.58 23.46 -28.60
C ASP A 70 -10.92 24.52 -29.65
N ASP A 71 -10.76 25.78 -29.27
CA ASP A 71 -11.04 26.97 -30.07
C ASP A 71 -9.76 27.74 -30.47
N ASP A 72 -8.55 27.23 -30.13
CA ASP A 72 -7.28 27.91 -30.40
C ASP A 72 -6.36 27.11 -31.34
N ALA A 73 -6.36 27.47 -32.63
CA ALA A 73 -5.51 26.84 -33.65
C ALA A 73 -4.00 26.98 -33.39
N LYS A 74 -3.56 27.82 -32.45
CA LYS A 74 -2.14 28.11 -32.18
C LYS A 74 -1.59 27.38 -30.97
N LYS A 75 -2.45 26.71 -30.20
CA LYS A 75 -2.07 25.94 -29.01
C LYS A 75 -2.69 24.56 -29.11
N GLY A 76 -2.12 23.61 -28.41
CA GLY A 76 -2.76 22.32 -28.24
C GLY A 76 -3.16 22.15 -26.80
N GLN A 77 -4.23 21.39 -26.60
CA GLN A 77 -5.04 21.36 -25.40
C GLN A 77 -4.92 19.98 -24.75
N PHE A 78 -4.36 19.92 -23.53
CA PHE A 78 -3.96 18.65 -22.90
C PHE A 78 -4.69 18.45 -21.57
N LEU A 79 -5.31 17.28 -21.40
CA LEU A 79 -5.81 16.76 -20.13
C LEU A 79 -4.96 15.54 -19.75
N GLU A 80 -4.27 15.59 -18.62
CA GLU A 80 -3.37 14.52 -18.14
C GLU A 80 -3.95 13.86 -16.90
N SER A 81 -3.87 12.53 -16.80
CA SER A 81 -4.19 11.83 -15.56
C SER A 81 -3.20 12.22 -14.46
N HIS A 82 -3.55 11.99 -13.20
CA HIS A 82 -2.59 11.99 -12.13
C HIS A 82 -1.40 11.09 -12.50
N ARG A 83 -0.20 11.61 -12.29
CA ARG A 83 1.03 10.87 -12.49
C ARG A 83 1.14 9.83 -11.39
N VAL A 84 1.44 8.60 -11.76
CA VAL A 84 1.64 7.47 -10.85
C VAL A 84 3.04 6.90 -11.03
N PRO A 85 3.58 6.12 -10.07
CA PRO A 85 4.89 5.52 -10.24
C PRO A 85 5.05 4.74 -11.55
N ALA A 86 6.09 5.06 -12.34
CA ALA A 86 6.47 4.33 -13.54
C ALA A 86 7.46 3.22 -13.21
N ARG A 87 7.44 2.13 -13.99
CA ARG A 87 8.40 1.03 -13.95
C ARG A 87 9.38 1.15 -15.11
N PRO A 88 10.59 1.72 -14.91
CA PRO A 88 11.68 1.69 -15.88
C PRO A 88 11.83 0.39 -16.68
N GLY A 89 11.85 0.45 -18.01
CA GLY A 89 11.95 -0.71 -18.90
C GLY A 89 10.65 -1.50 -19.07
N GLY A 90 9.55 -1.10 -18.42
CA GLY A 90 8.23 -1.70 -18.63
C GLY A 90 7.59 -1.19 -19.92
N ASP A 91 6.81 -2.04 -20.57
CA ASP A 91 6.05 -1.70 -21.78
C ASP A 91 4.67 -1.20 -21.37
N TYR A 92 4.40 0.08 -21.61
CA TYR A 92 3.14 0.72 -21.24
C TYR A 92 2.20 0.78 -22.43
N THR A 93 0.92 0.59 -22.16
CA THR A 93 -0.18 0.76 -23.11
C THR A 93 -1.15 1.80 -22.57
N ALA A 94 -1.34 2.88 -23.33
CA ALA A 94 -2.32 3.90 -23.04
C ALA A 94 -3.42 3.86 -24.10
N SER A 95 -4.69 3.81 -23.69
CA SER A 95 -5.84 3.87 -24.58
C SER A 95 -6.96 4.75 -24.05
N ALA A 96 -7.82 5.24 -24.93
CA ALA A 96 -9.09 5.89 -24.57
C ALA A 96 -10.07 5.78 -25.72
N TRP A 97 -11.36 5.81 -25.42
CA TRP A 97 -12.39 5.99 -26.43
C TRP A 97 -12.56 7.48 -26.69
N LEU A 98 -12.44 7.88 -27.96
CA LEU A 98 -12.53 9.27 -28.40
C LEU A 98 -13.60 9.39 -29.48
N ARG A 99 -14.50 10.39 -29.36
CA ARG A 99 -15.51 10.72 -30.37
C ARG A 99 -15.28 12.15 -30.86
N PRO A 100 -14.58 12.33 -32.00
CA PRO A 100 -14.35 13.66 -32.55
C PRO A 100 -15.64 14.27 -33.13
N SER A 101 -15.71 15.59 -33.16
CA SER A 101 -16.73 16.35 -33.86
C SER A 101 -16.08 17.53 -34.60
N GLY A 102 -16.51 17.78 -35.84
CA GLY A 102 -15.90 18.78 -36.71
C GLY A 102 -14.60 18.30 -37.34
N THR A 103 -13.53 19.09 -37.29
CA THR A 103 -12.22 18.75 -37.90
C THR A 103 -11.17 18.27 -36.91
N CYS A 104 -11.48 18.27 -35.62
CA CYS A 104 -10.54 17.87 -34.58
C CYS A 104 -10.18 16.38 -34.69
N ARG A 105 -8.91 16.07 -34.50
CA ARG A 105 -8.37 14.71 -34.50
C ARG A 105 -7.64 14.46 -33.18
N PRO A 106 -8.36 14.17 -32.10
CA PRO A 106 -7.78 14.02 -30.79
C PRO A 106 -6.91 12.76 -30.70
N GLY A 107 -6.13 12.66 -29.63
CA GLY A 107 -5.28 11.51 -29.42
C GLY A 107 -4.95 11.24 -27.97
N VAL A 108 -4.32 10.09 -27.78
CA VAL A 108 -3.90 9.56 -26.49
C VAL A 108 -2.38 9.57 -26.41
N TYR A 109 -1.85 9.98 -25.27
CA TYR A 109 -0.43 9.96 -24.93
C TYR A 109 -0.17 8.98 -23.78
N VAL A 110 1.02 8.38 -23.81
CA VAL A 110 1.71 7.91 -22.61
C VAL A 110 2.91 8.83 -22.38
N ASN A 111 3.02 9.40 -21.19
CA ASN A 111 4.11 10.31 -20.81
C ASN A 111 4.91 9.71 -19.64
N PHE A 112 6.24 9.74 -19.73
CA PHE A 112 7.15 9.33 -18.66
C PHE A 112 7.93 10.52 -18.10
N TYR A 113 8.12 10.51 -16.80
CA TYR A 113 8.72 11.59 -16.02
C TYR A 113 9.85 11.08 -15.14
N ASP A 114 10.89 11.88 -14.93
CA ASP A 114 11.95 11.57 -13.96
C ASP A 114 11.53 11.92 -12.50
N LEU A 115 12.46 11.77 -11.54
CA LEU A 115 12.21 12.09 -10.13
C LEU A 115 11.82 13.56 -9.90
N ASN A 116 12.16 14.44 -10.83
CA ASN A 116 11.89 15.87 -10.76
C ASN A 116 10.57 16.20 -11.49
N GLY A 117 9.83 15.20 -11.96
CA GLY A 117 8.63 15.42 -12.75
C GLY A 117 8.90 16.02 -14.14
N ARG A 118 10.15 16.03 -14.63
CA ARG A 118 10.45 16.48 -15.99
C ARG A 118 10.07 15.37 -16.97
N ARG A 119 9.35 15.70 -18.03
CA ARG A 119 9.00 14.70 -19.05
C ARG A 119 10.25 14.24 -19.80
N ILE A 120 10.59 12.97 -19.69
CA ILE A 120 11.80 12.36 -20.29
C ILE A 120 11.50 11.50 -21.51
N ALA A 121 10.27 11.00 -21.67
CA ALA A 121 9.81 10.30 -22.86
C ALA A 121 8.30 10.41 -23.02
N HIS A 122 7.80 10.23 -24.25
CA HIS A 122 6.38 10.12 -24.53
C HIS A 122 6.12 9.46 -25.88
N ARG A 123 4.94 8.85 -26.02
CA ARG A 123 4.38 8.37 -27.30
C ARG A 123 2.92 8.77 -27.40
N PHE A 124 2.42 8.89 -28.62
CA PHE A 124 1.01 9.16 -28.86
C PHE A 124 0.44 8.40 -30.05
N ALA A 125 -0.89 8.29 -30.07
CA ALA A 125 -1.71 7.87 -31.20
C ALA A 125 -2.93 8.79 -31.32
N ARG A 126 -3.61 8.78 -32.47
CA ARG A 126 -4.71 9.71 -32.80
C ARG A 126 -5.86 8.98 -33.46
N THR A 127 -7.05 9.60 -33.47
CA THR A 127 -8.20 9.12 -34.25
C THR A 127 -7.90 9.10 -35.75
N THR A 128 -8.49 8.15 -36.47
CA THR A 128 -8.36 8.06 -37.93
C THR A 128 -9.44 8.91 -38.59
N GLY A 129 -9.16 10.20 -38.72
CA GLY A 129 -10.11 11.16 -39.30
C GLY A 129 -11.06 11.75 -38.25
N SER A 130 -12.14 12.37 -38.74
CA SER A 130 -13.08 13.14 -37.94
C SER A 130 -14.50 12.55 -37.94
N ASP A 131 -14.60 11.22 -38.10
CA ASP A 131 -15.86 10.49 -38.02
C ASP A 131 -16.45 10.63 -36.60
N PRO A 132 -17.69 11.14 -36.45
CA PRO A 132 -18.34 11.36 -35.14
C PRO A 132 -18.84 10.07 -34.48
N THR A 133 -18.09 8.98 -34.62
CA THR A 133 -18.29 7.71 -33.92
C THR A 133 -17.20 7.54 -32.86
N TRP A 134 -17.49 6.73 -31.83
CA TRP A 134 -16.50 6.37 -30.83
C TRP A 134 -15.39 5.54 -31.47
N GLN A 135 -14.14 5.99 -31.31
CA GLN A 135 -12.94 5.34 -31.80
C GLN A 135 -12.01 5.07 -30.63
N GLN A 136 -11.62 3.81 -30.42
CA GLN A 136 -10.58 3.49 -29.45
C GLN A 136 -9.22 3.85 -30.03
N VAL A 137 -8.48 4.72 -29.34
CA VAL A 137 -7.13 5.13 -29.71
C VAL A 137 -6.16 4.54 -28.70
N THR A 138 -5.15 3.82 -29.18
CA THR A 138 -4.17 3.11 -28.34
C THR A 138 -2.75 3.44 -28.77
N THR A 139 -1.86 3.64 -27.81
CA THR A 139 -0.42 3.85 -28.02
C THR A 139 0.40 3.02 -27.03
N HIS A 140 1.65 2.74 -27.40
CA HIS A 140 2.55 1.90 -26.61
C HIS A 140 3.94 2.54 -26.54
N GLU A 141 4.57 2.50 -25.36
CA GLU A 141 5.94 3.00 -25.17
C GLU A 141 6.64 2.28 -24.02
N GLN A 142 7.94 2.03 -24.18
CA GLN A 142 8.74 1.45 -23.12
C GLN A 142 9.26 2.56 -22.20
N ALA A 143 9.09 2.39 -20.89
CA ALA A 143 9.57 3.36 -19.91
C ALA A 143 11.11 3.49 -19.97
N PRO A 144 11.69 4.69 -20.04
CA PRO A 144 13.13 4.87 -19.90
C PRO A 144 13.67 4.42 -18.52
N GLU A 145 14.97 4.14 -18.41
CA GLU A 145 15.60 3.76 -17.14
C GLU A 145 15.42 4.83 -16.03
N GLN A 146 15.39 6.10 -16.44
CA GLN A 146 15.21 7.24 -15.54
C GLN A 146 13.74 7.52 -15.21
N ALA A 147 12.78 6.76 -15.75
CA ALA A 147 11.36 6.98 -15.50
C ALA A 147 11.00 6.70 -14.03
N ARG A 148 10.14 7.54 -13.48
CA ARG A 148 9.73 7.52 -12.08
C ARG A 148 8.25 7.75 -11.93
N GLU A 149 7.68 8.61 -12.76
CA GLU A 149 6.24 8.71 -12.90
C GLU A 149 5.80 8.48 -14.36
N VAL A 150 4.57 8.03 -14.55
CA VAL A 150 3.91 7.83 -15.84
C VAL A 150 2.48 8.36 -15.76
N ALA A 151 1.97 8.90 -16.86
CA ALA A 151 0.57 9.31 -16.97
C ALA A 151 0.04 9.05 -18.38
N ILE A 152 -1.28 8.90 -18.47
CA ILE A 152 -2.02 8.95 -19.72
C ILE A 152 -2.47 10.39 -19.97
N GLY A 153 -2.45 10.81 -21.22
CA GLY A 153 -2.95 12.12 -21.61
C GLY A 153 -3.90 12.07 -22.78
N ILE A 154 -4.88 12.95 -22.78
CA ILE A 154 -5.84 13.16 -23.87
C ILE A 154 -5.58 14.55 -24.44
N TYR A 155 -5.39 14.62 -25.76
CA TYR A 155 -4.85 15.82 -26.39
C TYR A 155 -5.60 16.22 -27.66
N ALA A 156 -5.91 17.51 -27.75
CA ALA A 156 -6.19 18.23 -28.99
C ALA A 156 -4.89 18.86 -29.51
N TYR A 157 -4.53 18.59 -30.75
CA TYR A 157 -3.24 18.98 -31.32
C TYR A 157 -3.30 20.40 -31.89
N VAL A 158 -2.16 21.10 -31.87
CA VAL A 158 -2.03 22.43 -32.48
C VAL A 158 -2.54 22.41 -33.92
N GLY A 159 -3.52 23.27 -34.21
CA GLY A 159 -4.13 23.41 -35.54
C GLY A 159 -5.39 22.57 -35.77
N ASP A 160 -5.71 21.63 -34.87
CA ASP A 160 -6.89 20.76 -34.95
C ASP A 160 -8.04 21.30 -34.09
N VAL A 161 -8.59 22.45 -34.50
CA VAL A 161 -9.70 23.13 -33.81
C VAL A 161 -11.00 22.33 -33.94
N GLY A 162 -11.77 22.26 -32.85
CA GLY A 162 -13.08 21.63 -32.81
C GLY A 162 -13.45 21.09 -31.43
N THR A 163 -14.47 20.25 -31.38
CA THR A 163 -14.90 19.59 -30.15
C THR A 163 -14.67 18.10 -30.26
N PHE A 164 -14.33 17.44 -29.17
CA PHE A 164 -14.36 15.98 -29.11
C PHE A 164 -14.71 15.51 -27.72
N GLU A 165 -15.14 14.28 -27.62
CA GLU A 165 -15.50 13.66 -26.35
C GLU A 165 -14.53 12.52 -26.06
N ALA A 166 -14.25 12.31 -24.79
CA ALA A 166 -13.38 11.24 -24.32
C ALA A 166 -14.03 10.49 -23.16
N ASP A 167 -13.81 9.18 -23.14
CA ASP A 167 -14.28 8.27 -22.12
C ASP A 167 -13.38 7.02 -22.05
N ASP A 168 -13.50 6.22 -20.99
CA ASP A 168 -12.82 4.94 -20.80
C ASP A 168 -11.32 4.99 -21.10
N ALA A 169 -10.63 5.95 -20.51
CA ALA A 169 -9.18 5.99 -20.54
C ALA A 169 -8.60 4.74 -19.84
N SER A 170 -7.45 4.25 -20.28
CA SER A 170 -6.79 3.11 -19.66
C SER A 170 -5.29 3.27 -19.81
N LEU A 171 -4.57 3.16 -18.70
CA LEU A 171 -3.13 3.14 -18.65
C LEU A 171 -2.70 1.85 -17.98
N THR A 172 -2.08 0.97 -18.74
CA THR A 172 -1.61 -0.32 -18.21
C THR A 172 -0.17 -0.56 -18.60
N PHE A 173 0.46 -1.56 -17.99
CA PHE A 173 1.84 -1.91 -18.31
C PHE A 173 2.12 -3.40 -18.14
N THR A 174 3.21 -3.84 -18.76
CA THR A 174 3.80 -5.17 -18.57
C THR A 174 5.32 -5.06 -18.39
N GLY A 175 5.88 -5.80 -17.43
CA GLY A 175 7.33 -5.80 -17.18
C GLY A 175 7.86 -4.54 -16.50
N GLY A 176 9.16 -4.29 -16.65
CA GLY A 176 9.88 -3.16 -16.06
C GLY A 176 10.52 -3.42 -14.68
N GLN A 177 11.65 -2.75 -14.46
CA GLN A 177 12.27 -2.54 -13.16
C GLN A 177 11.45 -1.53 -12.38
N ASP A 178 11.32 -1.74 -11.08
CA ASP A 178 10.53 -0.86 -10.23
C ASP A 178 11.41 0.29 -9.69
N PRO A 179 10.87 1.51 -9.52
CA PRO A 179 11.60 2.71 -9.10
C PRO A 179 12.53 2.46 -7.92
N GLN A 180 13.81 2.75 -8.14
CA GLN A 180 14.89 2.53 -7.18
C GLN A 180 14.67 3.32 -5.89
N THR A 181 14.75 2.66 -4.74
CA THR A 181 14.74 3.31 -3.43
C THR A 181 16.08 3.98 -3.11
N THR A 182 16.01 5.28 -2.82
CA THR A 182 17.01 6.15 -2.16
C THR A 182 18.34 6.41 -2.87
N ARG A 183 18.41 7.57 -3.54
CA ARG A 183 19.22 8.73 -3.11
C ARG A 183 18.46 10.01 -3.50
N LEU A 184 17.89 10.72 -2.52
CA LEU A 184 17.37 12.07 -2.74
C LEU A 184 18.59 12.99 -2.95
N THR A 185 19.00 13.18 -4.21
CA THR A 185 20.07 14.12 -4.61
C THR A 185 19.53 15.17 -5.58
N VAL A 186 18.25 15.49 -5.47
CA VAL A 186 17.57 16.45 -6.33
C VAL A 186 17.67 17.83 -5.70
N GLU A 187 18.66 18.63 -6.10
CA GLU A 187 18.84 19.95 -5.48
C GLU A 187 17.89 21.04 -6.00
N VAL A 188 17.14 20.79 -7.09
CA VAL A 188 16.29 21.80 -7.74
C VAL A 188 14.89 21.23 -8.01
N PRO A 189 13.81 21.93 -7.62
CA PRO A 189 12.43 21.52 -7.92
C PRO A 189 12.21 21.37 -9.42
N GLY A 190 11.35 20.43 -9.85
CA GLY A 190 11.03 20.27 -11.26
C GLY A 190 9.56 20.49 -11.59
N GLU A 191 9.06 19.81 -12.63
CA GLU A 191 7.75 20.04 -13.26
C GLU A 191 6.66 19.10 -12.70
N LYS A 192 6.77 18.70 -11.44
CA LYS A 192 5.74 17.91 -10.76
C LYS A 192 4.43 18.72 -10.69
N PRO A 193 3.28 18.17 -11.12
CA PRO A 193 2.01 18.87 -11.04
C PRO A 193 1.59 19.09 -9.58
N ALA A 194 0.72 20.09 -9.42
CA ALA A 194 0.03 20.33 -8.17
C ALA A 194 -0.74 19.08 -7.72
N TYR A 195 -0.67 18.77 -6.43
CA TYR A 195 -1.35 17.65 -5.83
C TYR A 195 -2.32 18.10 -4.74
N GLU A 196 -3.58 17.74 -4.90
CA GLU A 196 -4.66 18.03 -3.95
C GLU A 196 -4.52 17.16 -2.70
N ILE A 197 -4.00 17.74 -1.63
CA ILE A 197 -3.94 17.09 -0.31
C ILE A 197 -5.13 17.48 0.59
N GLY A 198 -5.84 18.56 0.27
CA GLY A 198 -6.91 19.07 1.12
C GLY A 198 -6.41 19.29 2.55
N SER A 199 -7.15 18.79 3.55
CA SER A 199 -6.76 18.84 4.96
C SER A 199 -6.18 17.51 5.49
N ARG A 200 -5.84 16.56 4.60
CA ARG A 200 -5.37 15.24 5.03
C ARG A 200 -3.93 15.29 5.52
N ARG A 201 -3.58 14.34 6.38
CA ARG A 201 -2.21 14.17 6.87
C ARG A 201 -1.39 13.45 5.82
N GLU A 202 -0.22 13.96 5.50
CA GLU A 202 0.73 13.33 4.59
C GLU A 202 2.01 12.99 5.34
N LEU A 203 2.53 11.77 5.12
CA LEU A 203 3.77 11.31 5.74
C LEU A 203 4.90 11.33 4.69
N LEU A 204 6.13 11.52 5.16
CA LEU A 204 7.34 11.50 4.33
C LEU A 204 7.92 10.08 4.18
N LEU A 205 7.03 9.07 4.05
CA LEU A 205 7.35 7.65 3.88
C LEU A 205 8.04 7.35 2.55
N ASP A 206 7.71 8.13 1.53
CA ASP A 206 8.14 8.02 0.15
C ASP A 206 8.60 9.38 -0.39
N ASP A 207 9.08 9.42 -1.63
CA ASP A 207 9.50 10.64 -2.31
C ASP A 207 8.37 11.33 -3.09
N PHE A 208 7.13 10.85 -2.94
CA PHE A 208 5.99 11.31 -3.74
C PHE A 208 5.76 12.82 -3.59
N LEU A 209 5.79 13.33 -2.36
CA LEU A 209 5.65 14.77 -2.08
C LEU A 209 6.95 15.55 -2.23
N ILE A 210 8.11 14.90 -2.28
CA ILE A 210 9.42 15.56 -2.28
C ILE A 210 9.77 15.93 -3.71
N ASP A 211 10.00 17.21 -3.99
CA ASP A 211 10.40 17.68 -5.33
C ASP A 211 11.85 18.16 -5.38
N ALA A 212 12.38 18.63 -4.26
CA ALA A 212 13.81 18.85 -4.09
C ALA A 212 14.25 18.53 -2.66
N ALA A 213 15.46 18.00 -2.52
CA ALA A 213 16.11 17.82 -1.24
C ALA A 213 17.63 17.96 -1.36
N LYS A 214 18.24 18.66 -0.39
CA LYS A 214 19.68 18.84 -0.27
C LYS A 214 20.11 18.60 1.17
N GLY A 215 21.05 17.69 1.40
CA GLY A 215 21.48 17.34 2.77
C GLY A 215 20.39 16.63 3.59
N ILE A 216 19.43 16.00 2.90
CA ILE A 216 18.34 15.22 3.49
C ILE A 216 18.49 13.74 3.14
N GLU A 217 18.24 12.87 4.10
CA GLU A 217 18.18 11.42 3.93
C GLU A 217 16.81 10.92 4.41
N GLN A 218 16.17 10.01 3.68
CA GLN A 218 15.02 9.29 4.25
C GLN A 218 15.51 8.17 5.16
N VAL A 219 15.04 8.14 6.40
CA VAL A 219 15.52 7.20 7.42
C VAL A 219 14.34 6.40 7.97
N LEU A 220 14.41 5.07 7.84
CA LEU A 220 13.51 4.15 8.54
C LEU A 220 13.86 4.09 10.02
N HIS A 221 12.85 4.30 10.87
CA HIS A 221 12.97 4.18 12.32
C HIS A 221 12.58 2.77 12.76
N ARG A 222 13.19 2.30 13.84
CA ARG A 222 12.84 1.02 14.46
C ARG A 222 11.90 1.25 15.63
N PRO A 223 10.89 0.37 15.83
CA PRO A 223 10.04 0.50 16.99
C PRO A 223 10.79 0.02 18.24
N GLU A 224 10.52 0.65 19.37
CA GLU A 224 11.13 0.29 20.64
C GLU A 224 10.44 -0.93 21.24
N ALA A 225 11.21 -1.88 21.75
CA ALA A 225 10.65 -3.02 22.44
C ALA A 225 9.93 -2.60 23.74
N ARG A 226 8.81 -3.27 24.01
CA ARG A 226 8.01 -3.13 25.23
C ARG A 226 7.80 -4.52 25.83
N GLU A 227 6.75 -4.72 26.62
CA GLU A 227 6.44 -5.97 27.32
C GLU A 227 5.99 -7.13 26.40
N VAL A 228 6.06 -8.35 26.93
CA VAL A 228 5.34 -9.51 26.36
C VAL A 228 3.87 -9.36 26.71
N SER A 229 3.02 -9.28 25.69
CA SER A 229 1.58 -9.04 25.84
C SER A 229 0.75 -10.32 25.93
N LEU A 230 1.23 -11.41 25.32
CA LEU A 230 0.57 -12.72 25.37
C LEU A 230 1.61 -13.85 25.34
N THR A 231 1.37 -14.88 26.14
CA THR A 231 2.08 -16.17 26.09
C THR A 231 1.09 -17.26 25.73
N CYS A 232 1.46 -18.19 24.85
CA CYS A 232 0.63 -19.32 24.42
C CYS A 232 0.87 -20.57 25.29
N ASP A 233 0.40 -20.53 26.53
CA ASP A 233 0.63 -21.49 27.60
C ASP A 233 -0.57 -22.39 27.93
N ALA A 234 -1.70 -22.26 27.23
CA ALA A 234 -2.84 -23.14 27.44
C ALA A 234 -2.70 -24.48 26.67
N PRO A 235 -3.36 -25.57 27.12
CA PRO A 235 -3.20 -26.90 26.51
C PRO A 235 -3.59 -27.03 25.03
N TRP A 236 -4.46 -26.16 24.52
CA TRP A 236 -4.89 -26.09 23.12
C TRP A 236 -4.06 -25.08 22.30
N GLU A 237 -3.05 -24.47 22.90
CA GLU A 237 -2.08 -23.58 22.28
C GLU A 237 -0.70 -24.27 22.23
N GLY A 238 0.39 -23.51 22.09
CA GLY A 238 1.74 -24.06 22.24
C GLY A 238 2.85 -23.30 21.53
N ASN A 239 4.00 -23.97 21.41
CA ASN A 239 5.24 -23.43 20.86
C ASN A 239 5.19 -23.15 19.35
N THR A 240 4.12 -23.53 18.65
CA THR A 240 3.91 -23.21 17.23
C THR A 240 2.69 -22.34 17.00
N SER A 241 2.24 -21.58 18.01
CA SER A 241 1.16 -20.60 17.84
C SER A 241 1.63 -19.41 17.00
N ALA A 242 0.80 -18.94 16.05
CA ALA A 242 1.22 -17.96 15.03
C ALA A 242 0.04 -17.19 14.42
N TYR A 243 0.35 -16.34 13.42
CA TYR A 243 -0.60 -15.65 12.54
C TYR A 243 -1.62 -14.80 13.29
N TYR A 244 -1.11 -14.03 14.24
CA TYR A 244 -1.89 -13.11 15.05
C TYR A 244 -2.45 -11.97 14.19
N THR A 245 -3.74 -11.70 14.38
CA THR A 245 -4.45 -10.57 13.79
C THR A 245 -5.06 -9.75 14.91
N LEU A 246 -4.71 -8.46 14.98
CA LEU A 246 -5.14 -7.52 16.01
C LEU A 246 -5.82 -6.31 15.40
N PHE A 247 -6.91 -5.85 16.02
CA PHE A 247 -7.59 -4.61 15.66
C PHE A 247 -8.39 -4.05 16.84
N GLN A 248 -8.70 -2.76 16.78
CA GLN A 248 -9.60 -2.11 17.73
C GLN A 248 -11.06 -2.20 17.26
N ASP A 249 -11.97 -2.49 18.19
CA ASP A 249 -13.41 -2.59 18.00
C ASP A 249 -14.13 -1.90 19.16
N GLY A 250 -14.34 -0.59 19.00
CA GLY A 250 -14.83 0.28 20.09
C GLY A 250 -13.82 0.32 21.23
N ASP A 251 -14.29 0.03 22.46
CA ASP A 251 -13.48 0.02 23.68
C ASP A 251 -12.69 -1.29 23.88
N LEU A 252 -12.79 -2.24 22.95
CA LEU A 252 -12.08 -3.52 23.00
C LEU A 252 -11.05 -3.60 21.88
N TYR A 253 -9.88 -4.10 22.22
CA TYR A 253 -8.91 -4.61 21.27
C TYR A 253 -9.13 -6.12 21.15
N ARG A 254 -9.16 -6.62 19.92
CA ARG A 254 -9.38 -8.03 19.60
C ARG A 254 -8.11 -8.61 19.02
N MET A 255 -7.82 -9.87 19.37
CA MET A 255 -6.73 -10.65 18.83
C MET A 255 -7.23 -12.03 18.45
N TYR A 256 -6.88 -12.48 17.25
CA TYR A 256 -7.12 -13.84 16.78
C TYR A 256 -5.79 -14.46 16.40
N TYR A 257 -5.61 -15.74 16.68
CA TYR A 257 -4.34 -16.43 16.45
C TYR A 257 -4.53 -17.93 16.31
N ARG A 258 -3.55 -18.58 15.68
CA ARG A 258 -3.50 -20.04 15.62
C ARG A 258 -3.01 -20.60 16.96
N GLY A 259 -3.78 -21.47 17.59
CA GLY A 259 -3.34 -22.37 18.65
C GLY A 259 -2.73 -23.65 18.05
N SER A 260 -1.46 -23.91 18.35
CA SER A 260 -0.74 -25.08 17.83
C SER A 260 0.50 -25.39 18.68
N HIS A 261 0.78 -26.67 18.84
CA HIS A 261 1.95 -27.18 19.54
C HIS A 261 2.68 -28.23 18.71
N PHE A 262 4.01 -28.19 18.74
CA PHE A 262 4.89 -29.18 18.14
C PHE A 262 5.73 -29.87 19.22
N ASP A 263 5.53 -31.18 19.36
CA ASP A 263 6.32 -32.03 20.24
C ASP A 263 7.64 -32.40 19.53
N GLU A 264 8.75 -31.93 20.06
CA GLU A 264 10.07 -32.15 19.46
C GLU A 264 10.52 -33.62 19.50
N ALA A 265 10.10 -34.38 20.50
CA ALA A 265 10.49 -35.78 20.69
C ALA A 265 9.82 -36.69 19.66
N THR A 266 8.53 -36.48 19.43
CA THR A 266 7.72 -37.26 18.48
C THR A 266 7.70 -36.67 17.07
N ARG A 267 8.10 -35.39 16.93
CA ARG A 267 8.03 -34.58 15.71
C ARG A 267 6.62 -34.47 15.12
N LYS A 268 5.62 -34.37 16.00
CA LYS A 268 4.20 -34.30 15.63
C LYS A 268 3.51 -33.15 16.36
N GLY A 269 2.40 -32.71 15.79
CA GLY A 269 1.46 -31.90 16.55
C GLY A 269 0.86 -32.73 17.69
N SER A 270 0.72 -32.15 18.89
CA SER A 270 0.10 -32.84 20.03
C SER A 270 -1.42 -32.87 19.93
N HIS A 271 -2.02 -31.91 19.21
CA HIS A 271 -3.44 -31.81 18.92
C HIS A 271 -3.65 -31.18 17.53
N THR A 272 -4.90 -31.13 17.06
CA THR A 272 -5.27 -30.39 15.84
C THR A 272 -5.06 -28.88 16.03
N GLU A 273 -4.95 -28.11 14.95
CA GLU A 273 -4.84 -26.65 15.06
C GLU A 273 -6.20 -26.00 15.39
N PHE A 274 -6.15 -24.86 16.05
CA PHE A 274 -7.33 -24.08 16.43
C PHE A 274 -7.17 -22.61 16.02
N ALA A 275 -8.27 -21.92 15.72
CA ALA A 275 -8.29 -20.47 15.78
C ALA A 275 -8.78 -20.04 17.17
N CYS A 276 -7.96 -19.27 17.87
CA CYS A 276 -8.20 -18.80 19.23
C CYS A 276 -8.45 -17.29 19.24
N TYR A 277 -9.12 -16.81 20.29
CA TYR A 277 -9.49 -15.41 20.49
C TYR A 277 -8.98 -14.87 21.82
N ALA A 278 -8.43 -13.66 21.82
CA ALA A 278 -8.13 -12.90 23.02
C ALA A 278 -8.68 -11.47 22.90
N GLN A 279 -8.96 -10.85 24.03
CA GLN A 279 -9.47 -9.49 24.11
C GLN A 279 -8.67 -8.65 25.10
N SER A 280 -8.66 -7.34 24.90
CA SER A 280 -8.01 -6.39 25.80
C SER A 280 -8.77 -5.06 25.82
N ARG A 281 -8.58 -4.27 26.88
CA ARG A 281 -9.09 -2.88 26.98
C ARG A 281 -7.98 -1.83 26.84
N ASP A 282 -6.73 -2.26 26.88
CA ASP A 282 -5.56 -1.39 26.81
C ASP A 282 -4.56 -1.79 25.71
N GLY A 283 -4.79 -2.94 25.05
CA GLY A 283 -3.90 -3.55 24.05
C GLY A 283 -2.60 -4.12 24.62
N VAL A 284 -2.38 -3.99 25.93
CA VAL A 284 -1.18 -4.46 26.64
C VAL A 284 -1.45 -5.78 27.34
N HIS A 285 -2.53 -5.84 28.12
CA HIS A 285 -2.93 -7.00 28.90
C HIS A 285 -4.08 -7.72 28.18
N TRP A 286 -3.86 -8.98 27.83
CA TRP A 286 -4.80 -9.77 27.03
C TRP A 286 -5.46 -10.85 27.88
N GLU A 287 -6.79 -10.87 27.84
CA GLU A 287 -7.65 -11.89 28.43
C GLU A 287 -7.99 -12.95 27.39
N LYS A 288 -7.88 -14.23 27.77
CA LYS A 288 -8.34 -15.39 27.00
C LYS A 288 -9.67 -15.87 27.59
N PRO A 289 -10.83 -15.37 27.15
CA PRO A 289 -12.12 -15.68 27.77
C PRO A 289 -12.50 -17.15 27.57
N ALA A 290 -13.15 -17.76 28.57
CA ALA A 290 -13.77 -19.07 28.42
C ALA A 290 -15.07 -18.94 27.61
N LEU A 291 -15.00 -19.16 26.30
CA LEU A 291 -16.08 -18.91 25.35
C LEU A 291 -17.19 -19.96 25.37
N GLY A 292 -16.91 -21.20 25.79
CA GLY A 292 -17.91 -22.26 25.85
C GLY A 292 -18.34 -22.81 24.48
N LEU A 293 -17.58 -22.55 23.42
CA LEU A 293 -17.96 -22.85 22.03
C LEU A 293 -17.52 -24.26 21.60
N ILE A 294 -16.21 -24.50 21.60
CA ILE A 294 -15.57 -25.71 21.08
C ILE A 294 -15.03 -26.56 22.23
N GLU A 295 -15.19 -27.88 22.13
CA GLU A 295 -14.67 -28.83 23.13
C GLU A 295 -13.19 -29.13 22.88
N PHE A 296 -12.40 -29.10 23.96
CA PHE A 296 -11.03 -29.59 24.01
C PHE A 296 -10.89 -30.48 25.25
N GLU A 297 -10.47 -31.73 25.05
CA GLU A 297 -10.27 -32.71 26.12
C GLU A 297 -11.45 -32.81 27.13
N GLY A 298 -12.69 -32.82 26.61
CA GLY A 298 -13.91 -32.95 27.42
C GLY A 298 -14.37 -31.66 28.12
N SER A 299 -13.76 -30.51 27.82
CA SER A 299 -14.15 -29.20 28.37
C SER A 299 -14.30 -28.14 27.29
N LYS A 300 -15.26 -27.22 27.47
CA LYS A 300 -15.40 -26.02 26.63
C LYS A 300 -14.85 -24.74 27.30
N ALA A 301 -14.18 -24.88 28.43
CA ALA A 301 -13.57 -23.77 29.16
C ALA A 301 -12.24 -23.34 28.49
N ASN A 302 -12.36 -22.79 27.28
CA ASN A 302 -11.25 -22.35 26.44
C ASN A 302 -11.68 -21.15 25.57
N ASN A 303 -10.75 -20.58 24.82
CA ASN A 303 -10.96 -19.41 23.96
C ASN A 303 -10.94 -19.75 22.46
N ILE A 304 -11.35 -20.96 22.08
CA ILE A 304 -11.36 -21.44 20.71
C ILE A 304 -12.63 -20.94 19.99
N VAL A 305 -12.47 -20.35 18.80
CA VAL A 305 -13.58 -19.87 17.94
C VAL A 305 -13.79 -20.71 16.68
N LEU A 306 -12.78 -21.47 16.25
CA LEU A 306 -12.87 -22.33 15.07
C LEU A 306 -11.94 -23.56 15.19
N THR A 307 -12.36 -24.71 14.65
CA THR A 307 -11.60 -25.96 14.62
C THR A 307 -11.75 -26.66 13.26
N GLU A 308 -10.92 -27.67 12.99
CA GLU A 308 -11.03 -28.51 11.79
C GLU A 308 -12.42 -29.20 11.68
N PRO A 309 -12.93 -29.49 10.47
CA PRO A 309 -12.27 -29.34 9.16
C PRO A 309 -12.30 -27.91 8.60
N ASP A 310 -12.83 -26.94 9.34
CA ASP A 310 -12.87 -25.55 8.92
C ASP A 310 -11.51 -24.86 9.09
N GLY A 311 -11.28 -23.83 8.28
CA GLY A 311 -9.96 -23.21 8.09
C GLY A 311 -9.43 -22.57 9.36
N VAL A 312 -8.44 -23.20 10.00
CA VAL A 312 -7.83 -22.73 11.26
C VAL A 312 -6.38 -22.32 11.12
N HIS A 313 -5.68 -22.79 10.09
CA HIS A 313 -4.22 -22.63 10.00
C HIS A 313 -3.78 -21.18 9.96
N ASN A 314 -4.56 -20.29 9.36
CA ASN A 314 -4.18 -18.89 9.11
C ASN A 314 -5.40 -17.97 9.04
N PHE A 315 -6.36 -18.22 9.93
CA PHE A 315 -7.59 -17.47 10.06
C PHE A 315 -7.31 -15.99 10.37
N ALA A 316 -7.66 -15.09 9.44
CA ALA A 316 -7.32 -13.66 9.52
C ALA A 316 -8.59 -12.78 9.46
N PRO A 317 -9.26 -12.58 10.59
CA PRO A 317 -10.48 -11.79 10.66
C PRO A 317 -10.22 -10.27 10.73
N PHE A 318 -11.20 -9.51 10.25
CA PHE A 318 -11.25 -8.05 10.37
C PHE A 318 -12.69 -7.62 10.65
N ARG A 319 -12.85 -6.43 11.26
CA ARG A 319 -14.15 -5.74 11.29
C ARG A 319 -14.37 -5.11 9.93
N ASP A 320 -15.52 -5.36 9.34
CA ASP A 320 -15.85 -4.76 8.05
C ASP A 320 -16.38 -3.34 8.23
N ASP A 321 -15.64 -2.38 7.69
CA ASP A 321 -15.96 -0.96 7.73
C ASP A 321 -16.73 -0.50 6.47
N HIS A 322 -17.16 -1.43 5.61
CA HIS A 322 -18.06 -1.11 4.50
C HIS A 322 -19.35 -0.46 5.03
N PRO A 323 -19.79 0.71 4.50
CA PRO A 323 -20.92 1.46 5.04
C PRO A 323 -22.24 0.65 5.01
N ASP A 324 -22.43 -0.16 3.96
CA ASP A 324 -23.58 -1.06 3.82
C ASP A 324 -23.32 -2.48 4.34
N CYS A 325 -22.35 -2.67 5.25
CA CYS A 325 -22.07 -3.99 5.81
C CYS A 325 -23.30 -4.55 6.53
N ALA A 326 -23.76 -5.73 6.10
CA ALA A 326 -24.87 -6.41 6.74
C ALA A 326 -24.52 -6.82 8.19
N PRO A 327 -25.45 -6.72 9.16
CA PRO A 327 -25.16 -7.03 10.57
C PRO A 327 -24.62 -8.44 10.81
N GLU A 328 -25.05 -9.43 10.03
CA GLU A 328 -24.59 -10.82 10.09
C GLU A 328 -23.18 -11.04 9.54
N ALA A 329 -22.61 -10.02 8.89
CA ALA A 329 -21.29 -10.04 8.28
C ALA A 329 -20.39 -8.90 8.81
N ARG A 330 -20.73 -8.34 9.98
CA ARG A 330 -19.97 -7.28 10.67
C ARG A 330 -18.48 -7.61 10.80
N TYR A 331 -18.14 -8.88 10.91
CA TYR A 331 -16.78 -9.37 10.82
C TYR A 331 -16.66 -10.33 9.65
N LYS A 332 -15.55 -10.24 8.94
CA LYS A 332 -15.20 -11.07 7.79
C LYS A 332 -13.81 -11.65 7.97
N ALA A 333 -13.53 -12.78 7.32
CA ALA A 333 -12.21 -13.37 7.33
C ALA A 333 -11.93 -14.14 6.03
N LEU A 334 -10.66 -14.18 5.64
CA LEU A 334 -10.15 -15.20 4.73
C LEU A 334 -9.46 -16.30 5.54
N CYS A 335 -9.61 -17.54 5.10
CA CYS A 335 -8.83 -18.63 5.66
C CYS A 335 -8.52 -19.75 4.66
N GLY A 336 -7.33 -20.32 4.81
CA GLY A 336 -6.85 -21.49 4.10
C GLY A 336 -7.76 -22.69 4.25
N GLY A 337 -8.00 -23.38 3.14
CA GLY A 337 -8.71 -24.63 3.06
C GLY A 337 -8.20 -25.47 1.89
N LYS A 338 -8.93 -26.54 1.59
CA LYS A 338 -8.65 -27.44 0.46
C LYS A 338 -9.90 -27.62 -0.38
N MET A 339 -9.72 -27.58 -1.69
CA MET A 339 -10.71 -28.02 -2.67
C MET A 339 -10.20 -29.28 -3.40
N THR A 340 -11.09 -29.97 -4.10
CA THR A 340 -10.72 -31.08 -4.99
C THR A 340 -10.79 -30.64 -6.44
N VAL A 341 -9.68 -30.77 -7.17
CA VAL A 341 -9.60 -30.53 -8.61
C VAL A 341 -9.04 -31.80 -9.26
N ASN A 342 -9.78 -32.39 -10.21
CA ASN A 342 -9.38 -33.62 -10.92
C ASN A 342 -8.98 -34.77 -9.97
N GLY A 343 -9.72 -34.94 -8.87
CA GLY A 343 -9.45 -35.97 -7.86
C GLY A 343 -8.22 -35.71 -6.97
N LYS A 344 -7.61 -34.52 -7.06
CA LYS A 344 -6.45 -34.12 -6.26
C LYS A 344 -6.78 -32.92 -5.38
N SER A 345 -6.13 -32.85 -4.22
CA SER A 345 -6.27 -31.72 -3.29
C SER A 345 -5.54 -30.49 -3.83
N LYS A 346 -6.18 -29.33 -3.80
CA LYS A 346 -5.61 -28.01 -4.09
C LYS A 346 -5.89 -27.06 -2.93
N SER A 347 -4.89 -26.30 -2.50
CA SER A 347 -5.09 -25.28 -1.46
C SER A 347 -5.90 -24.09 -2.00
N CYS A 348 -6.73 -23.49 -1.16
CA CYS A 348 -7.57 -22.35 -1.51
C CYS A 348 -7.89 -21.47 -0.30
N LEU A 349 -8.57 -20.35 -0.52
CA LEU A 349 -9.16 -19.52 0.54
C LEU A 349 -10.69 -19.60 0.51
N TYR A 350 -11.28 -19.70 1.69
CA TYR A 350 -12.71 -19.53 1.92
C TYR A 350 -12.97 -18.20 2.63
N ALA A 351 -14.09 -17.56 2.28
CA ALA A 351 -14.61 -16.39 2.98
C ALA A 351 -15.51 -16.82 4.15
N TYR A 352 -15.34 -16.18 5.30
CA TYR A 352 -16.16 -16.37 6.49
C TYR A 352 -16.78 -15.04 6.91
N GLN A 353 -17.93 -15.13 7.57
CA GLN A 353 -18.60 -14.01 8.20
C GLN A 353 -19.01 -14.33 9.64
N SER A 354 -19.16 -13.29 10.45
CA SER A 354 -19.67 -13.38 11.80
C SER A 354 -20.39 -12.08 12.21
N PRO A 355 -21.50 -12.16 12.96
CA PRO A 355 -22.14 -10.98 13.55
C PRO A 355 -21.39 -10.41 14.77
N ASP A 356 -20.64 -11.23 15.49
CA ASP A 356 -20.06 -10.89 16.81
C ASP A 356 -18.53 -11.12 16.91
N GLY A 357 -17.95 -11.71 15.86
CA GLY A 357 -16.54 -12.07 15.78
C GLY A 357 -16.21 -13.38 16.52
N LEU A 358 -17.21 -14.08 17.06
CA LEU A 358 -17.01 -15.32 17.82
C LEU A 358 -17.68 -16.51 17.13
N HIS A 359 -18.87 -16.30 16.57
CA HIS A 359 -19.62 -17.33 15.85
C HIS A 359 -19.44 -17.15 14.35
N TRP A 360 -18.60 -17.99 13.75
CA TRP A 360 -18.22 -17.89 12.35
C TRP A 360 -18.93 -18.91 11.48
N LYS A 361 -19.30 -18.50 10.26
CA LYS A 361 -19.78 -19.40 9.20
C LYS A 361 -19.14 -19.03 7.87
N LYS A 362 -19.00 -20.01 6.98
CA LYS A 362 -18.60 -19.75 5.58
C LYS A 362 -19.66 -18.89 4.88
N MET A 363 -19.21 -17.94 4.07
CA MET A 363 -20.08 -17.14 3.21
C MET A 363 -20.50 -17.89 1.94
N SER A 364 -19.69 -18.86 1.52
CA SER A 364 -19.92 -19.71 0.35
C SER A 364 -19.41 -21.13 0.59
N SER A 365 -20.04 -22.12 -0.05
CA SER A 365 -19.50 -23.48 -0.12
C SER A 365 -18.31 -23.59 -1.07
N GLU A 366 -18.18 -22.66 -2.01
CA GLU A 366 -17.09 -22.58 -2.97
C GLU A 366 -15.96 -21.68 -2.43
N PRO A 367 -14.70 -21.99 -2.79
CA PRO A 367 -13.55 -21.16 -2.46
C PRO A 367 -13.55 -19.85 -3.26
N VAL A 368 -13.09 -18.76 -2.65
CA VAL A 368 -13.12 -17.41 -3.23
C VAL A 368 -11.79 -17.01 -3.91
N ILE A 369 -10.67 -17.61 -3.48
CA ILE A 369 -9.34 -17.39 -4.09
C ILE A 369 -8.63 -18.74 -4.20
N THR A 370 -8.08 -19.04 -5.39
CA THR A 370 -7.57 -20.38 -5.74
C THR A 370 -6.15 -20.37 -6.31
N ASP A 371 -5.64 -19.20 -6.69
CA ASP A 371 -4.30 -19.02 -7.25
C ASP A 371 -3.34 -18.41 -6.20
N GLY A 372 -2.54 -19.26 -5.57
CA GLY A 372 -1.54 -18.84 -4.59
C GLY A 372 -0.96 -19.98 -3.76
N ALA A 373 -0.28 -19.62 -2.68
CA ALA A 373 0.26 -20.52 -1.68
C ALA A 373 -0.26 -20.11 -0.28
N PHE A 374 -1.30 -20.79 0.18
CA PHE A 374 -2.16 -20.36 1.29
C PHE A 374 -1.81 -20.98 2.65
N ASP A 375 -0.55 -21.33 2.91
CA ASP A 375 -0.02 -21.83 4.20
C ASP A 375 0.64 -20.71 5.06
N SER A 376 0.45 -19.44 4.68
CA SER A 376 0.84 -18.24 5.43
C SER A 376 -0.38 -17.41 5.80
N GLN A 377 -0.26 -16.39 6.66
CA GLN A 377 -1.34 -15.45 6.93
C GLN A 377 -1.80 -14.74 5.64
N ASN A 378 -3.08 -14.86 5.29
CA ASN A 378 -3.71 -14.25 4.12
C ASN A 378 -4.76 -13.27 4.61
N ILE A 379 -4.64 -12.01 4.24
CA ILE A 379 -5.38 -10.94 4.90
C ILE A 379 -6.33 -10.29 3.93
N ALA A 380 -7.38 -9.68 4.46
CA ALA A 380 -8.23 -8.79 3.69
C ALA A 380 -8.78 -7.66 4.56
N PHE A 381 -9.28 -6.60 3.91
CA PHE A 381 -9.95 -5.47 4.54
C PHE A 381 -10.78 -4.71 3.49
N PHE A 382 -11.74 -3.90 3.95
CA PHE A 382 -12.38 -2.90 3.11
C PHE A 382 -11.47 -1.67 2.98
N ASP A 383 -11.19 -1.24 1.76
CA ASP A 383 -10.36 -0.09 1.42
C ASP A 383 -11.27 1.09 1.03
N PRO A 384 -11.49 2.06 1.94
CA PRO A 384 -12.45 3.14 1.72
C PRO A 384 -12.02 4.12 0.62
N GLU A 385 -10.72 4.16 0.29
CA GLU A 385 -10.20 5.08 -0.73
C GLU A 385 -10.58 4.66 -2.14
N ILE A 386 -10.77 3.35 -2.36
CA ILE A 386 -11.22 2.80 -3.64
C ILE A 386 -12.62 2.20 -3.59
N GLY A 387 -13.26 2.19 -2.41
CA GLY A 387 -14.61 1.64 -2.22
C GLY A 387 -14.72 0.13 -2.49
N LYS A 388 -13.64 -0.64 -2.30
CA LYS A 388 -13.57 -2.09 -2.58
C LYS A 388 -12.87 -2.82 -1.43
N TYR A 389 -13.11 -4.13 -1.32
CA TYR A 389 -12.26 -5.00 -0.51
C TYR A 389 -10.92 -5.23 -1.22
N ARG A 390 -9.87 -5.37 -0.42
CA ARG A 390 -8.53 -5.75 -0.87
C ARG A 390 -8.04 -6.95 -0.08
N ALA A 391 -7.37 -7.88 -0.75
CA ALA A 391 -6.72 -9.02 -0.10
C ALA A 391 -5.26 -9.14 -0.48
N TYR A 392 -4.44 -9.62 0.45
CA TYR A 392 -3.02 -9.91 0.23
C TYR A 392 -2.65 -11.31 0.68
N TRP A 393 -2.02 -12.07 -0.20
CA TRP A 393 -1.59 -13.43 0.07
C TRP A 393 -0.29 -13.76 -0.65
N ARG A 394 0.28 -14.90 -0.29
CA ARG A 394 1.57 -15.35 -0.79
C ARG A 394 1.43 -16.19 -2.06
N TYR A 395 2.44 -16.12 -2.91
CA TYR A 395 2.69 -17.08 -3.98
C TYR A 395 4.20 -17.37 -4.12
N PHE A 396 4.57 -18.26 -5.03
CA PHE A 396 5.96 -18.49 -5.41
C PHE A 396 6.20 -18.01 -6.84
N THR A 397 7.34 -17.35 -7.08
CA THR A 397 7.65 -16.77 -8.40
C THR A 397 7.94 -17.82 -9.48
N ALA A 398 8.18 -19.08 -9.08
CA ALA A 398 8.31 -20.21 -9.99
C ALA A 398 7.86 -21.52 -9.32
N GLY A 399 7.78 -22.59 -10.12
CA GLY A 399 7.38 -23.91 -9.64
C GLY A 399 5.85 -24.07 -9.57
N SER A 400 5.38 -25.07 -8.82
CA SER A 400 3.96 -25.39 -8.68
C SER A 400 3.59 -25.54 -7.20
N THR A 401 2.45 -24.98 -6.83
CA THR A 401 1.83 -25.09 -5.48
C THR A 401 0.35 -25.47 -5.56
N ASP A 402 -0.05 -26.11 -6.66
CA ASP A 402 -1.43 -26.42 -7.04
C ASP A 402 -1.69 -27.93 -7.03
N GLU A 403 -2.75 -28.39 -7.71
CA GLU A 403 -3.09 -29.82 -7.83
C GLU A 403 -2.02 -30.67 -8.54
N ASN A 404 -1.01 -30.04 -9.16
CA ASN A 404 0.13 -30.74 -9.77
C ASN A 404 1.24 -31.07 -8.76
N GLY A 405 1.10 -30.57 -7.52
CA GLY A 405 1.91 -30.94 -6.36
C GLY A 405 2.69 -29.78 -5.75
N TRP A 406 3.17 -29.97 -4.52
CA TRP A 406 3.96 -28.95 -3.82
C TRP A 406 5.43 -28.99 -4.24
N LYS A 407 5.80 -28.22 -5.27
CA LYS A 407 7.15 -28.06 -5.81
C LYS A 407 7.47 -26.58 -6.05
N PRO A 408 7.50 -25.76 -4.98
CA PRO A 408 7.79 -24.34 -5.13
C PRO A 408 9.23 -24.10 -5.60
N ALA A 409 9.43 -23.08 -6.42
CA ALA A 409 10.72 -22.57 -6.86
C ALA A 409 10.74 -21.02 -6.81
N GLY A 410 11.89 -20.42 -7.09
CA GLY A 410 12.04 -18.96 -6.98
C GLY A 410 11.92 -18.48 -5.52
N VAL A 411 11.26 -17.35 -5.32
CA VAL A 411 11.07 -16.74 -3.99
C VAL A 411 9.61 -16.72 -3.56
N ARG A 412 9.40 -16.58 -2.24
CA ARG A 412 8.08 -16.30 -1.69
C ARG A 412 7.79 -14.83 -1.95
N ALA A 413 6.71 -14.54 -2.65
CA ALA A 413 6.30 -13.19 -2.99
C ALA A 413 4.84 -12.96 -2.59
N ILE A 414 4.40 -11.71 -2.67
CA ILE A 414 3.06 -11.29 -2.24
C ILE A 414 2.30 -10.82 -3.48
N ARG A 415 1.00 -11.08 -3.52
CA ARG A 415 0.06 -10.61 -4.53
C ARG A 415 -1.20 -10.07 -3.89
N THR A 416 -1.96 -9.33 -4.68
CA THR A 416 -3.21 -8.67 -4.29
C THR A 416 -4.30 -8.93 -5.32
N ALA A 417 -5.55 -8.79 -4.88
CA ALA A 417 -6.73 -8.63 -5.73
C ALA A 417 -7.71 -7.69 -5.03
N THR A 418 -8.70 -7.19 -5.79
CA THR A 418 -9.81 -6.42 -5.23
C THR A 418 -11.14 -7.14 -5.42
N SER A 419 -12.14 -6.75 -4.65
CA SER A 419 -13.49 -7.33 -4.73
C SER A 419 -14.51 -6.28 -4.32
N THR A 420 -15.69 -6.29 -4.93
CA THR A 420 -16.82 -5.44 -4.51
C THR A 420 -17.73 -6.13 -3.50
N ASP A 421 -17.74 -7.46 -3.45
CA ASP A 421 -18.68 -8.27 -2.67
C ASP A 421 -18.02 -9.25 -1.68
N PHE A 422 -16.68 -9.28 -1.64
CA PHE A 422 -15.84 -10.17 -0.85
C PHE A 422 -15.86 -11.66 -1.28
N LEU A 423 -16.59 -12.00 -2.35
CA LEU A 423 -16.74 -13.35 -2.87
C LEU A 423 -16.02 -13.54 -4.22
N HIS A 424 -16.10 -12.53 -5.09
CA HIS A 424 -15.49 -12.53 -6.41
C HIS A 424 -14.31 -11.57 -6.42
N TRP A 425 -13.12 -12.08 -6.76
CA TRP A 425 -11.86 -11.35 -6.68
C TRP A 425 -11.29 -11.11 -8.07
N ASP A 426 -11.17 -9.84 -8.44
CA ASP A 426 -10.69 -9.33 -9.72
C ASP A 426 -9.38 -8.54 -9.53
N ASP A 427 -8.84 -7.97 -10.61
CA ASP A 427 -7.66 -7.10 -10.58
C ASP A 427 -6.43 -7.78 -9.92
N LEU A 428 -6.24 -9.08 -10.18
CA LEU A 428 -5.12 -9.84 -9.63
C LEU A 428 -3.77 -9.26 -10.09
N ALA A 429 -2.95 -8.84 -9.13
CA ALA A 429 -1.63 -8.28 -9.39
C ALA A 429 -0.58 -8.82 -8.42
N ASN A 430 0.63 -9.08 -8.92
CA ASN A 430 1.78 -9.35 -8.05
C ASN A 430 2.37 -8.03 -7.53
N LEU A 431 2.74 -7.99 -6.25
CA LEU A 431 3.37 -6.79 -5.69
C LEU A 431 4.76 -6.58 -6.27
N SER A 432 5.16 -5.32 -6.33
CA SER A 432 6.47 -4.89 -6.81
C SER A 432 7.14 -4.00 -5.77
N TYR A 433 8.47 -4.09 -5.65
CA TYR A 433 9.25 -3.53 -4.53
C TYR A 433 10.44 -2.64 -4.89
N GLY A 434 10.42 -1.99 -6.03
CA GLY A 434 11.57 -1.26 -6.57
C GLY A 434 12.62 -2.18 -7.17
N ALA A 435 13.83 -1.64 -7.32
CA ALA A 435 15.05 -2.41 -7.59
C ALA A 435 15.55 -3.22 -6.37
N MET A 436 14.66 -3.49 -5.41
CA MET A 436 15.01 -4.30 -4.26
C MET A 436 15.26 -5.74 -4.70
N PRO A 437 16.27 -6.41 -4.13
CA PRO A 437 16.53 -7.79 -4.49
C PRO A 437 15.36 -8.69 -4.09
N ASP A 438 15.19 -9.76 -4.85
CA ASP A 438 14.27 -10.85 -4.52
C ASP A 438 14.65 -11.44 -3.16
N GLU A 439 13.71 -11.36 -2.22
CA GLU A 439 13.83 -11.89 -0.87
C GLU A 439 12.55 -12.68 -0.56
N HIS A 440 12.65 -13.76 0.24
CA HIS A 440 11.47 -14.56 0.55
C HIS A 440 10.57 -13.79 1.53
N LEU A 441 9.50 -13.17 1.05
CA LEU A 441 8.50 -12.53 1.90
C LEU A 441 7.44 -13.56 2.31
N TYR A 442 7.45 -13.96 3.57
CA TYR A 442 6.67 -15.08 4.10
C TYR A 442 5.25 -14.69 4.48
N THR A 443 5.10 -13.58 5.20
CA THR A 443 3.82 -12.92 5.51
C THR A 443 3.87 -11.49 4.97
N ASN A 444 2.74 -10.76 4.98
CA ASN A 444 2.65 -9.41 4.42
C ASN A 444 2.29 -8.34 5.47
N ALA A 445 1.32 -8.62 6.35
CA ALA A 445 0.80 -7.68 7.36
C ALA A 445 0.48 -6.28 6.77
N VAL A 446 -0.16 -6.24 5.58
CA VAL A 446 -0.58 -4.98 4.94
C VAL A 446 -1.88 -4.45 5.55
N LEU A 447 -2.01 -3.14 5.71
CA LEU A 447 -3.21 -2.48 6.17
C LEU A 447 -3.25 -1.00 5.73
N PRO A 448 -4.44 -0.39 5.64
CA PRO A 448 -4.56 1.06 5.58
C PRO A 448 -3.99 1.70 6.83
N TYR A 449 -3.30 2.83 6.66
CA TYR A 449 -2.86 3.62 7.78
C TYR A 449 -4.00 4.55 8.23
N GLU A 450 -4.63 4.25 9.36
CA GLU A 450 -5.85 4.92 9.85
C GLU A 450 -5.77 6.46 9.86
N ARG A 451 -4.59 7.03 10.17
CA ARG A 451 -4.38 8.48 10.24
C ARG A 451 -4.14 9.14 8.88
N ALA A 452 -3.87 8.35 7.84
CA ALA A 452 -3.78 8.79 6.45
C ALA A 452 -4.21 7.64 5.51
N PRO A 453 -5.54 7.36 5.39
CA PRO A 453 -6.05 6.14 4.75
C PRO A 453 -5.65 5.94 3.29
N HIS A 454 -5.27 7.02 2.58
CA HIS A 454 -4.68 6.98 1.24
C HIS A 454 -3.27 6.35 1.19
N LEU A 455 -2.71 5.95 2.33
CA LEU A 455 -1.47 5.22 2.45
C LEU A 455 -1.74 3.81 2.99
N LEU A 456 -1.21 2.81 2.29
CA LEU A 456 -1.08 1.45 2.78
C LEU A 456 0.31 1.26 3.35
N ILE A 457 0.39 0.62 4.51
CA ILE A 457 1.66 0.19 5.12
C ILE A 457 1.67 -1.34 5.22
N GLY A 458 2.86 -1.92 5.18
CA GLY A 458 3.05 -3.35 5.30
C GLY A 458 4.27 -3.69 6.13
N PHE A 459 4.19 -4.81 6.84
CA PHE A 459 5.27 -5.34 7.65
C PHE A 459 5.61 -6.78 7.25
N PRO A 460 6.02 -7.01 5.98
CA PRO A 460 6.24 -8.37 5.53
C PRO A 460 7.38 -9.01 6.30
N THR A 461 7.19 -10.27 6.69
CA THR A 461 8.23 -11.03 7.36
C THR A 461 9.14 -11.70 6.33
N ARG A 462 10.40 -11.24 6.24
CA ARG A 462 11.44 -11.85 5.40
C ARG A 462 11.90 -13.17 6.01
N PHE A 463 11.92 -14.24 5.21
CA PHE A 463 12.42 -15.56 5.56
C PHE A 463 13.83 -15.76 5.01
N GLN A 464 14.72 -16.30 5.83
CA GLN A 464 16.10 -16.60 5.49
C GLN A 464 16.29 -18.12 5.38
N PRO A 465 16.26 -18.72 4.16
CA PRO A 465 16.22 -20.17 4.00
C PRO A 465 17.41 -20.92 4.59
N ARG A 466 18.59 -20.28 4.60
CA ARG A 466 19.83 -20.89 5.10
C ARG A 466 19.76 -21.25 6.58
N HIS A 467 19.09 -20.42 7.38
CA HIS A 467 19.01 -20.56 8.84
C HIS A 467 17.58 -20.85 9.32
N GLN A 468 16.59 -20.81 8.41
CA GLN A 468 15.16 -20.87 8.72
C GLN A 468 14.68 -19.76 9.68
N GLN A 469 15.46 -18.69 9.80
CA GLN A 469 15.12 -17.51 10.58
C GLN A 469 14.18 -16.61 9.78
N VAL A 470 13.51 -15.72 10.51
CA VAL A 470 12.63 -14.71 9.94
C VAL A 470 12.90 -13.35 10.57
N GLU A 471 12.60 -12.27 9.87
CA GLU A 471 12.64 -10.91 10.42
C GLU A 471 11.64 -9.99 9.70
N PRO A 472 10.93 -9.10 10.41
CA PRO A 472 10.06 -8.12 9.79
C PRO A 472 10.86 -7.05 9.04
N VAL A 473 10.36 -6.60 7.90
CA VAL A 473 10.79 -5.37 7.21
C VAL A 473 9.61 -4.43 7.04
N PHE A 474 9.83 -3.19 6.61
CA PHE A 474 8.79 -2.19 6.38
C PHE A 474 8.59 -1.91 4.89
N MET A 475 7.35 -1.66 4.49
CA MET A 475 7.00 -1.15 3.16
C MET A 475 5.78 -0.25 3.20
N SER A 476 5.64 0.65 2.23
CA SER A 476 4.48 1.52 2.07
C SER A 476 4.07 1.65 0.60
N SER A 477 2.79 1.92 0.35
CA SER A 477 2.23 2.09 -1.00
C SER A 477 1.08 3.10 -1.00
N ARG A 478 0.87 3.75 -2.15
CA ARG A 478 -0.28 4.63 -2.40
C ARG A 478 -1.36 3.98 -3.27
N ASP A 479 -1.08 2.85 -3.91
CA ASP A 479 -2.01 2.16 -4.83
C ASP A 479 -2.30 0.69 -4.45
N GLY A 480 -1.51 0.13 -3.54
CA GLY A 480 -1.62 -1.23 -3.06
C GLY A 480 -1.03 -2.31 -3.96
N VAL A 481 -0.30 -1.94 -5.01
CA VAL A 481 0.44 -2.84 -5.91
C VAL A 481 1.94 -2.53 -5.91
N HIS A 482 2.30 -1.24 -5.94
CA HIS A 482 3.67 -0.76 -5.96
C HIS A 482 4.07 -0.32 -4.55
N PHE A 483 5.01 -1.05 -3.95
CA PHE A 483 5.45 -0.79 -2.58
C PHE A 483 6.89 -0.30 -2.56
N GLN A 484 7.12 0.86 -1.94
CA GLN A 484 8.45 1.23 -1.50
C GLN A 484 8.83 0.35 -0.31
N ARG A 485 9.83 -0.52 -0.48
CA ARG A 485 10.27 -1.48 0.54
C ARG A 485 11.65 -1.12 1.08
N TRP A 486 11.81 -1.25 2.39
CA TRP A 486 13.08 -1.04 3.08
C TRP A 486 13.84 -2.35 3.24
N ARG A 487 15.17 -2.30 3.03
CA ARG A 487 16.04 -3.49 3.12
C ARG A 487 16.31 -3.87 4.56
N GLN A 488 16.45 -2.85 5.40
CA GLN A 488 16.81 -2.95 6.81
C GLN A 488 15.70 -3.70 7.54
N GLU A 489 16.10 -4.65 8.37
CA GLU A 489 15.20 -5.31 9.30
C GLU A 489 14.63 -4.29 10.29
N LEU A 490 13.31 -4.34 10.46
CA LEU A 490 12.55 -3.47 11.33
C LEU A 490 12.71 -3.91 12.79
N ILE A 491 12.58 -5.22 13.02
CA ILE A 491 12.84 -5.88 14.30
C ILE A 491 13.91 -6.95 14.05
N PRO A 492 15.19 -6.65 14.37
CA PRO A 492 16.27 -7.62 14.17
C PRO A 492 16.11 -8.84 15.07
N ILE A 493 16.75 -9.95 14.71
CA ILE A 493 16.82 -11.16 15.55
C ILE A 493 17.53 -10.92 16.91
N THR A 494 18.21 -9.78 17.05
CA THR A 494 18.85 -9.32 18.28
C THR A 494 17.98 -8.38 19.13
N ALA A 495 16.83 -7.92 18.61
CA ALA A 495 15.77 -7.35 19.45
C ALA A 495 15.27 -8.45 20.39
N PRO A 496 14.65 -8.14 21.55
CA PRO A 496 14.76 -8.95 22.77
C PRO A 496 14.61 -10.46 22.56
N GLU A 497 15.34 -11.23 23.39
CA GLU A 497 15.68 -12.66 23.31
C GLU A 497 14.66 -13.63 22.67
N ASP A 498 15.16 -14.81 22.28
CA ASP A 498 14.39 -15.93 21.70
C ASP A 498 13.80 -15.65 20.31
N ARG A 499 14.50 -14.87 19.48
CA ARG A 499 14.10 -14.52 18.10
C ARG A 499 14.99 -15.13 17.03
N ASP A 500 16.17 -15.63 17.40
CA ASP A 500 17.14 -16.25 16.50
C ASP A 500 16.80 -17.71 16.15
N GLY A 501 15.75 -18.27 16.74
CA GLY A 501 15.22 -19.59 16.42
C GLY A 501 14.51 -19.67 15.06
N ASN A 502 14.14 -20.89 14.68
CA ASN A 502 13.37 -21.15 13.47
C ASN A 502 12.05 -20.37 13.54
N ARG A 503 11.80 -19.50 12.56
CA ARG A 503 10.54 -18.75 12.42
C ARG A 503 10.10 -17.98 13.67
N SER A 504 11.04 -17.58 14.53
CA SER A 504 10.76 -17.02 15.85
C SER A 504 10.57 -15.50 15.89
N ASN A 505 10.27 -14.84 14.77
CA ASN A 505 10.22 -13.37 14.70
C ASN A 505 9.25 -12.89 13.59
N TYR A 506 8.00 -13.36 13.62
CA TYR A 506 6.96 -12.90 12.70
C TYR A 506 6.37 -11.58 13.15
N MET A 507 6.14 -10.67 12.21
CA MET A 507 5.24 -9.56 12.44
C MET A 507 3.79 -10.06 12.47
N THR A 508 3.02 -9.56 13.44
CA THR A 508 1.57 -9.72 13.46
C THR A 508 0.90 -8.76 12.47
N ARG A 509 -0.35 -9.03 12.09
CA ARG A 509 -1.20 -8.01 11.46
C ARG A 509 -1.84 -7.15 12.55
N GLY A 510 -1.53 -5.86 12.58
CA GLY A 510 -2.17 -4.89 13.47
C GLY A 510 -1.24 -3.73 13.82
N LEU A 511 -1.80 -2.51 13.81
CA LEU A 511 -1.18 -1.28 14.26
C LEU A 511 -2.20 -0.55 15.13
N LEU A 512 -1.93 -0.43 16.42
CA LEU A 512 -2.92 0.02 17.41
C LEU A 512 -2.48 1.33 18.06
N SER A 513 -3.37 2.31 18.08
CA SER A 513 -3.28 3.44 19.01
C SER A 513 -3.83 2.96 20.36
N LEU A 514 -3.01 2.96 21.40
CA LEU A 514 -3.41 2.48 22.73
C LEU A 514 -3.83 3.65 23.64
N PRO A 515 -4.69 3.42 24.64
CA PRO A 515 -5.10 4.48 25.56
C PRO A 515 -3.90 4.98 26.37
N GLY A 516 -3.89 6.29 26.67
CA GLY A 516 -2.91 6.90 27.58
C GLY A 516 -1.66 7.51 26.91
N SER A 517 -1.43 7.30 25.61
CA SER A 517 -0.40 8.02 24.85
C SER A 517 -0.78 8.15 23.37
N ASP A 518 -0.94 9.39 22.91
CA ASP A 518 -1.12 9.70 21.49
C ASP A 518 0.21 9.71 20.71
N ARG A 519 1.34 9.64 21.42
CA ARG A 519 2.70 9.65 20.86
C ARG A 519 3.19 8.30 20.38
N GLU A 520 2.49 7.21 20.74
CA GLU A 520 2.90 5.86 20.39
C GLU A 520 1.87 5.12 19.54
N LEU A 521 2.36 4.41 18.53
CA LEU A 521 1.64 3.37 17.83
C LEU A 521 2.23 2.02 18.19
N SER A 522 1.37 1.08 18.60
CA SER A 522 1.79 -0.25 19.02
C SER A 522 1.67 -1.25 17.88
N VAL A 523 2.75 -1.98 17.66
CA VAL A 523 2.82 -3.13 16.77
C VAL A 523 3.29 -4.36 17.56
N TYR A 524 3.08 -5.55 17.04
CA TYR A 524 3.39 -6.78 17.77
C TYR A 524 4.17 -7.76 16.91
N ALA A 525 5.10 -8.49 17.52
CA ALA A 525 5.88 -9.53 16.86
C ALA A 525 6.10 -10.75 17.76
N THR A 526 6.10 -11.93 17.16
CA THR A 526 6.23 -13.22 17.87
C THR A 526 7.66 -13.45 18.35
N GLU A 527 7.85 -14.17 19.45
CA GLU A 527 9.14 -14.73 19.88
C GLU A 527 8.95 -16.18 20.36
N ALA A 528 10.05 -16.92 20.49
CA ALA A 528 10.09 -18.30 20.98
C ALA A 528 9.23 -19.29 20.17
N TYR A 529 9.39 -19.31 18.83
CA TYR A 529 8.70 -20.29 18.00
C TYR A 529 9.51 -21.59 17.96
N TYR A 530 8.85 -22.74 18.14
CA TYR A 530 9.43 -24.06 18.47
C TYR A 530 10.16 -24.17 19.82
N THR A 531 10.39 -23.07 20.53
CA THR A 531 11.16 -23.08 21.78
C THR A 531 10.30 -22.74 23.00
N GLY A 532 10.69 -23.27 24.16
CA GLY A 532 10.00 -23.00 25.43
C GLY A 532 8.63 -23.70 25.56
N PRO A 533 7.90 -23.42 26.66
CA PRO A 533 6.60 -24.04 26.90
C PRO A 533 5.50 -23.54 25.95
N GLY A 534 5.69 -22.37 25.32
CA GLY A 534 4.74 -21.74 24.40
C GLY A 534 5.32 -20.52 23.67
N SER A 535 4.83 -20.25 22.44
CA SER A 535 5.23 -19.04 21.71
C SER A 535 4.68 -17.79 22.39
N ARG A 536 5.32 -16.64 22.20
CA ARG A 536 4.95 -15.37 22.85
C ARG A 536 4.77 -14.27 21.82
N VAL A 537 3.99 -13.25 22.18
CA VAL A 537 3.80 -12.03 21.41
C VAL A 537 4.30 -10.84 22.23
N ARG A 538 5.27 -10.10 21.68
CA ARG A 538 5.80 -8.88 22.29
C ARG A 538 5.26 -7.66 21.57
N ARG A 539 4.94 -6.62 22.35
CA ARG A 539 4.62 -5.30 21.84
C ARG A 539 5.89 -4.50 21.57
N PHE A 540 5.83 -3.70 20.51
CA PHE A 540 6.81 -2.67 20.18
C PHE A 540 6.07 -1.35 19.91
N ALA A 541 6.73 -0.22 20.15
CA ALA A 541 6.15 1.11 20.00
C ALA A 541 6.91 1.93 18.93
N PHE A 542 6.18 2.43 17.94
CA PHE A 542 6.64 3.52 17.09
C PHE A 542 6.21 4.85 17.68
N ARG A 543 6.96 5.91 17.39
CA ARG A 543 6.40 7.26 17.39
C ARG A 543 5.20 7.30 16.43
N THR A 544 4.10 7.94 16.83
CA THR A 544 2.95 8.18 15.93
C THR A 544 3.38 8.89 14.66
N ASP A 545 2.94 8.41 13.49
CA ASP A 545 3.39 8.81 12.15
C ASP A 545 4.90 8.67 11.87
N GLY A 546 5.65 7.98 12.76
CA GLY A 546 7.11 8.04 12.83
C GLY A 546 7.88 6.91 12.15
N PHE A 547 7.29 6.21 11.18
CA PHE A 547 7.93 5.07 10.51
C PHE A 547 9.19 5.49 9.74
N VAL A 548 9.11 6.59 9.00
CA VAL A 548 10.20 7.14 8.19
C VAL A 548 10.24 8.66 8.39
N SER A 549 11.44 9.24 8.48
CA SER A 549 11.63 10.70 8.47
C SER A 549 12.40 11.16 7.23
N ALA A 550 12.19 12.41 6.84
CA ALA A 550 13.19 13.20 6.14
C ALA A 550 14.15 13.80 7.19
N GLN A 551 15.38 13.27 7.25
CA GLN A 551 16.38 13.60 8.25
C GLN A 551 17.45 14.56 7.70
N ALA A 552 17.76 15.61 8.46
CA ALA A 552 18.96 16.42 8.30
C ALA A 552 19.89 16.23 9.50
N LYS A 553 21.06 15.60 9.30
CA LYS A 553 22.06 15.41 10.37
C LYS A 553 22.74 16.71 10.82
N SER A 554 22.74 17.74 9.96
CA SER A 554 23.34 19.05 10.28
C SER A 554 22.44 20.18 9.79
N THR A 555 22.45 20.48 8.51
CA THR A 555 21.50 21.38 7.86
C THR A 555 21.11 20.78 6.53
N GLY A 556 19.81 20.68 6.30
CA GLY A 556 19.25 20.19 5.06
C GLY A 556 18.08 21.05 4.63
N GLU A 557 17.78 20.99 3.34
CA GLU A 557 16.68 21.69 2.71
C GLU A 557 15.79 20.67 2.00
N LEU A 558 14.48 20.80 2.17
CA LEU A 558 13.48 20.01 1.46
C LEU A 558 12.41 20.94 0.90
N THR A 559 12.03 20.73 -0.36
CA THR A 559 10.91 21.43 -1.00
C THR A 559 9.93 20.40 -1.53
N THR A 560 8.65 20.58 -1.24
CA THR A 560 7.60 19.72 -1.76
C THR A 560 7.32 20.00 -3.24
N ARG A 561 6.66 19.05 -3.92
CA ARG A 561 5.92 19.35 -5.15
C ARG A 561 4.85 20.42 -4.84
N PRO A 562 4.30 21.11 -5.86
CA PRO A 562 3.18 22.00 -5.60
C PRO A 562 2.03 21.20 -4.97
N ILE A 563 1.44 21.73 -3.92
CA ILE A 563 0.34 21.12 -3.18
C ILE A 563 -0.79 22.12 -3.09
N VAL A 564 -2.01 21.61 -3.19
CA VAL A 564 -3.23 22.37 -2.93
C VAL A 564 -3.84 21.81 -1.65
N PHE A 565 -4.12 22.70 -0.71
CA PHE A 565 -4.50 22.34 0.64
C PHE A 565 -5.77 23.06 1.07
N GLN A 566 -6.38 22.51 2.11
CA GLN A 566 -7.48 23.11 2.86
C GLN A 566 -7.10 23.13 4.34
N GLY A 567 -7.46 24.19 5.04
CA GLY A 567 -7.06 24.43 6.43
C GLY A 567 -6.44 25.81 6.64
N THR A 568 -6.35 26.22 7.90
CA THR A 568 -5.85 27.55 8.29
C THR A 568 -4.51 27.50 9.04
N SER A 569 -4.02 26.31 9.39
CA SER A 569 -2.75 26.11 10.11
C SER A 569 -1.97 24.90 9.58
N LEU A 570 -0.67 25.07 9.30
CA LEU A 570 0.23 23.95 9.03
C LEU A 570 0.64 23.31 10.37
N ARG A 571 0.41 22.01 10.49
CA ARG A 571 0.84 21.15 11.58
C ARG A 571 1.91 20.18 11.09
N VAL A 572 2.96 19.97 11.87
CA VAL A 572 4.07 19.07 11.51
C VAL A 572 4.38 18.10 12.64
N ASN A 573 4.72 16.87 12.27
CA ASN A 573 5.38 15.93 13.16
C ASN A 573 6.89 16.10 13.00
N LEU A 574 7.55 16.71 13.99
CA LEU A 574 8.93 17.17 13.92
C LEU A 574 9.67 16.86 15.23
N ALA A 575 10.85 16.26 15.12
CA ALA A 575 11.84 16.22 16.17
C ALA A 575 13.08 17.01 15.72
N SER A 576 13.39 18.13 16.37
CA SER A 576 14.45 19.05 15.94
C SER A 576 15.22 19.63 17.11
N ARG A 577 16.56 19.54 17.02
CA ARG A 577 17.52 20.09 18.00
C ARG A 577 18.11 21.44 17.54
N GLY A 578 18.01 21.77 16.26
CA GLY A 578 18.40 23.06 15.70
C GLY A 578 17.19 23.92 15.31
N ASP A 579 17.46 25.14 14.85
CA ASP A 579 16.39 26.05 14.40
C ASP A 579 15.85 25.62 13.04
N THR A 580 14.83 24.77 13.06
CA THR A 580 14.08 24.37 11.86
C THR A 580 13.06 25.45 11.48
N ARG A 581 12.91 25.74 10.19
CA ARG A 581 11.98 26.76 9.66
C ARG A 581 11.30 26.28 8.40
N PHE A 582 10.11 26.81 8.15
CA PHE A 582 9.33 26.52 6.95
C PHE A 582 9.02 27.80 6.18
N GLU A 583 8.82 27.66 4.88
CA GLU A 583 8.48 28.73 3.94
C GLU A 583 7.42 28.24 2.97
N LEU A 584 6.42 29.08 2.72
CA LEU A 584 5.45 28.86 1.66
C LEU A 584 5.89 29.64 0.42
N GLN A 585 5.91 28.97 -0.72
CA GLN A 585 6.29 29.54 -1.99
C GLN A 585 5.14 29.43 -2.99
N GLU A 586 5.10 30.38 -3.93
CA GLU A 586 4.38 30.22 -5.18
C GLU A 586 4.89 28.98 -5.94
N GLU A 587 4.13 28.49 -6.92
CA GLU A 587 4.51 27.32 -7.71
C GLU A 587 5.88 27.47 -8.41
N ASN A 588 6.25 28.71 -8.75
CA ASN A 588 7.55 29.04 -9.36
C ASN A 588 8.72 29.15 -8.36
N GLY A 589 8.48 28.86 -7.07
CA GLY A 589 9.49 28.92 -6.00
C GLY A 589 9.69 30.30 -5.37
N THR A 590 8.92 31.32 -5.78
CA THR A 590 8.99 32.65 -5.16
C THR A 590 8.38 32.60 -3.75
N PRO A 591 9.09 33.02 -2.69
CA PRO A 591 8.52 33.06 -1.35
C PRO A 591 7.29 33.98 -1.26
N ILE A 592 6.24 33.50 -0.59
CA ILE A 592 5.02 34.28 -0.37
C ILE A 592 5.26 35.30 0.76
N PRO A 593 5.01 36.60 0.56
CA PRO A 593 5.23 37.62 1.60
C PRO A 593 4.49 37.31 2.91
N GLY A 594 5.19 37.39 4.04
CA GLY A 594 4.66 37.04 5.36
C GLY A 594 4.76 35.55 5.70
N PHE A 595 5.11 34.69 4.74
CA PHE A 595 5.29 33.24 4.93
C PHE A 595 6.69 32.78 4.48
N ALA A 596 7.65 33.70 4.33
CA ALA A 596 9.04 33.40 4.03
C ALA A 596 9.78 32.82 5.24
N LEU A 597 10.96 32.22 5.02
CA LEU A 597 11.79 31.66 6.10
C LEU A 597 12.09 32.66 7.24
N ALA A 598 12.28 33.93 6.88
CA ALA A 598 12.54 35.02 7.83
C ALA A 598 11.31 35.39 8.67
N ASP A 599 10.11 35.11 8.17
CA ASP A 599 8.83 35.35 8.85
C ASP A 599 8.38 34.16 9.69
N CYS A 600 8.95 32.97 9.48
CA CYS A 600 8.68 31.77 10.28
C CYS A 600 9.26 31.90 11.68
N GLU A 601 8.57 31.42 12.71
CA GLU A 601 9.18 31.22 14.04
C GLU A 601 10.10 29.98 13.98
N PRO A 602 11.30 30.02 14.58
CA PRO A 602 12.18 28.85 14.61
C PRO A 602 11.58 27.75 15.50
N MET A 603 11.62 26.52 15.01
CA MET A 603 11.11 25.34 15.72
C MET A 603 12.28 24.49 16.19
N LYS A 604 12.42 24.37 17.51
CA LYS A 604 13.36 23.48 18.20
C LYS A 604 12.58 22.72 19.28
N LEU A 605 11.97 21.62 18.87
CA LEU A 605 10.99 20.87 19.64
C LEU A 605 10.96 19.41 19.22
N ASP A 606 10.29 18.58 20.01
CA ASP A 606 9.95 17.21 19.65
C ASP A 606 8.45 16.97 19.85
N GLU A 607 7.68 17.16 18.78
CA GLU A 607 6.22 17.05 18.81
C GLU A 607 5.67 16.29 17.60
N ILE A 608 4.64 15.49 17.86
CA ILE A 608 3.93 14.74 16.80
C ILE A 608 2.93 15.60 16.02
N ASP A 609 2.64 16.80 16.54
CA ASP A 609 1.68 17.74 15.98
C ASP A 609 1.96 19.18 16.44
N ALA A 610 3.02 19.80 15.92
CA ALA A 610 3.38 21.18 16.22
C ALA A 610 2.82 22.17 15.18
N PRO A 611 2.22 23.31 15.59
CA PRO A 611 1.84 24.36 14.66
C PRO A 611 3.07 25.10 14.15
N VAL A 612 3.18 25.23 12.84
CA VAL A 612 4.12 26.17 12.22
C VAL A 612 3.50 27.56 12.25
N ARG A 613 4.28 28.56 12.68
CA ARG A 613 3.82 29.94 12.83
C ARG A 613 4.65 30.88 11.98
N TRP A 614 3.98 31.78 11.28
CA TRP A 614 4.58 32.86 10.52
C TRP A 614 3.98 34.21 10.92
N ARG A 615 4.74 35.30 10.71
CA ARG A 615 4.25 36.67 10.89
C ARG A 615 3.06 37.02 9.99
N GLY A 616 2.92 36.36 8.84
CA GLY A 616 1.78 36.50 7.93
C GLY A 616 0.44 36.00 8.50
N GLY A 617 0.46 35.26 9.61
CA GLY A 617 -0.74 34.81 10.32
C GLY A 617 -1.39 33.59 9.66
N SER A 618 -2.71 33.67 9.44
CA SER A 618 -3.53 32.54 8.99
C SER A 618 -3.27 32.16 7.52
N LEU A 619 -3.34 30.85 7.23
CA LEU A 619 -3.23 30.31 5.88
C LEU A 619 -4.52 30.40 5.06
N ALA A 620 -5.61 30.95 5.63
CA ALA A 620 -6.94 30.93 5.01
C ALA A 620 -6.98 31.52 3.59
N LYS A 621 -6.14 32.53 3.30
CA LYS A 621 -6.05 33.21 1.98
C LYS A 621 -5.23 32.43 0.94
N LEU A 622 -4.57 31.34 1.35
CA LEU A 622 -3.71 30.51 0.53
C LEU A 622 -4.33 29.13 0.24
N GLN A 623 -5.55 28.87 0.71
CA GLN A 623 -6.28 27.64 0.40
C GLN A 623 -6.66 27.57 -1.08
N ASP A 624 -6.87 26.35 -1.57
CA ASP A 624 -7.36 26.04 -2.93
C ASP A 624 -6.50 26.64 -4.07
N ARG A 625 -5.24 27.01 -3.78
CA ARG A 625 -4.23 27.40 -4.77
C ARG A 625 -2.95 26.56 -4.62
N PRO A 626 -2.24 26.26 -5.73
CA PRO A 626 -0.97 25.56 -5.65
C PRO A 626 0.09 26.39 -4.91
N ILE A 627 0.71 25.79 -3.90
CA ILE A 627 1.90 26.33 -3.21
C ILE A 627 2.97 25.26 -3.08
N ARG A 628 4.22 25.65 -2.84
CA ARG A 628 5.27 24.72 -2.41
C ARG A 628 5.59 24.97 -0.94
N LEU A 629 5.82 23.90 -0.19
CA LEU A 629 6.33 23.98 1.17
C LEU A 629 7.83 23.70 1.13
N ARG A 630 8.63 24.68 1.56
CA ARG A 630 10.06 24.55 1.74
C ARG A 630 10.39 24.48 3.22
N ALA A 631 11.31 23.60 3.60
CA ALA A 631 11.78 23.44 4.97
C ALA A 631 13.31 23.52 5.01
N ILE A 632 13.84 24.32 5.94
CA ILE A 632 15.25 24.27 6.35
C ILE A 632 15.30 23.51 7.66
N LEU A 633 15.75 22.27 7.60
CA LEU A 633 15.88 21.36 8.73
C LEU A 633 17.29 21.49 9.34
N LYS A 634 17.38 21.50 10.67
CA LYS A 634 18.67 21.53 11.39
C LYS A 634 18.70 20.53 12.52
N ASP A 635 19.58 19.53 12.41
CA ASP A 635 19.66 18.39 13.35
C ASP A 635 18.24 17.89 13.70
N ALA A 636 17.53 17.44 12.66
CA ALA A 636 16.09 17.25 12.70
C ALA A 636 15.59 16.08 11.86
N ASP A 637 14.49 15.49 12.32
CA ASP A 637 13.67 14.50 11.66
C ASP A 637 12.26 15.07 11.45
N TRP A 638 11.87 15.23 10.18
CA TRP A 638 10.50 15.62 9.80
C TRP A 638 9.76 14.38 9.29
N TYR A 639 8.63 14.04 9.92
CA TYR A 639 7.91 12.79 9.68
C TYR A 639 6.63 12.98 8.86
N ALA A 640 5.85 14.02 9.17
CA ALA A 640 4.54 14.23 8.58
C ALA A 640 4.14 15.72 8.59
N LEU A 641 3.16 16.06 7.75
CA LEU A 641 2.54 17.38 7.68
C LEU A 641 1.03 17.28 7.48
N GLN A 642 0.31 18.31 7.92
CA GLN A 642 -1.13 18.44 7.71
C GLN A 642 -1.52 19.92 7.73
N PHE A 643 -2.35 20.36 6.78
CA PHE A 643 -3.03 21.65 6.90
C PHE A 643 -4.36 21.42 7.63
N ALA A 644 -4.40 21.83 8.90
CA ALA A 644 -5.56 21.64 9.76
C ALA A 644 -6.53 22.83 9.67
N PRO A 645 -7.85 22.60 9.79
CA PRO A 645 -8.88 23.63 9.84
C PRO A 645 -8.59 24.76 10.84
#